data_AF-A0A948FIV2-F1
#
_entry.id   AF-A0A948FIV2-F1
#
_cell.length_a   1.000
_cell.length_b   1.000
_cell.length_c   1.000
_cell.angle_alpha   90.00
_cell.angle_beta   90.00
_cell.angle_gamma   90.00
#
_symmetry.space_group_name_H-M   'P 1'
#
loop_
_entity.id
_entity.type
_entity.pdbx_description
1 polymer ?
#
loop_
_entity_poly.entity_id
_entity_poly.type
_entity_poly.pdbx_seq_one_letter_code
_entity_poly.pdbx_strand_id
1 'polypeptide(L)'
;MSAENKSITPDDMRIAMRMMLNGMLNNALKHFDHVDVRTLRVLQYLDLWRGTAEEPFGDEVDLAVLNDPEHPRRLRLSPGPSLVYTDEGIPPRNIIVDLSILLLSGKSQVRKAAMDNLDRMVLAAGVSVTPKTQMTLAGFRDNVVKDDGLAWREAAVEITDALADDALFALQGVSQSLELPDILQDRLNVFARKVLHPSNSSLIDSVNLEVVNPSLNHPNLTAVIGGIMEHSESLAGACAAYVDRLGFVPLAPPYGLAEVVRRWIEANPETDIWEEIWGWASSTLGPVGRYHACSVFVEFPEYVPPDKHPILWQEVLGVVGKAGDMEADDPDEDQQWALRCALARHYIYHFEAHVPDSEGESITSLAWWFAGKVAQLFPDTPGGSQFYRKNWVSDALELSARKWLHTKSIGKSALRHATLILPSPWAVGLLAMMGRKLDDLKPDEQEEIVRIRFHNALLAQAIHRLPFSVGESDDPTYTFEYPLTDIIAKWSAHQPDEQRKGLDELVAEDQNLSTAKGICDALRTLGDTPLHNQIVVAFALRTMVYLAPEIGNDVWEVIAESDWRHDVLGKTDIKVLELLLSAFAILHAGGDDKWLSMFPRFVAESCEAAEEEELRRLLFYYSIQVCLVTDTISGLQRLLRGAHKRKFIVLTQEFREQVEAYAHQYPAWIRGRLRGVLAVLRVE
;
A
#
# COMPACT_ATOMS: atom_id res chain seq x y z
N MET A 1 -71.02 26.81 10.81
CA MET A 1 -69.81 27.34 10.13
C MET A 1 -69.09 26.15 9.53
N SER A 2 -69.28 25.91 8.22
CA SER A 2 -68.63 24.83 7.48
C SER A 2 -67.19 25.22 7.20
N ALA A 3 -66.24 24.42 7.68
CA ALA A 3 -64.83 24.57 7.32
C ALA A 3 -64.69 24.23 5.83
N GLU A 4 -64.39 25.23 5.01
CA GLU A 4 -64.00 25.02 3.62
C GLU A 4 -62.71 24.20 3.60
N ASN A 5 -62.82 22.97 3.10
CA ASN A 5 -61.69 22.08 2.85
C ASN A 5 -60.90 22.64 1.66
N LYS A 6 -59.99 23.57 1.93
CA LYS A 6 -59.02 24.02 0.92
C LYS A 6 -58.12 22.83 0.57
N SER A 7 -58.20 22.36 -0.67
CA SER A 7 -57.32 21.33 -1.18
C SER A 7 -55.88 21.83 -1.13
N ILE A 8 -55.03 21.14 -0.38
CA ILE A 8 -53.59 21.39 -0.32
C ILE A 8 -53.05 21.20 -1.73
N THR A 9 -52.50 22.26 -2.31
CA THR A 9 -51.92 22.21 -3.64
C THR A 9 -50.52 21.58 -3.59
N PRO A 10 -49.99 21.05 -4.70
CA PRO A 10 -48.60 20.58 -4.78
C PRO A 10 -47.57 21.65 -4.36
N ASP A 11 -47.88 22.93 -4.53
CA ASP A 11 -47.05 24.04 -4.07
C ASP A 11 -47.10 24.21 -2.55
N ASP A 12 -48.28 24.08 -1.93
CA ASP A 12 -48.41 24.10 -0.46
C ASP A 12 -47.62 22.95 0.18
N MET A 13 -47.61 21.77 -0.47
CA MET A 13 -46.82 20.61 -0.04
C MET A 13 -45.31 20.86 -0.18
N ARG A 14 -44.88 21.50 -1.27
CA ARG A 14 -43.47 21.91 -1.48
C ARG A 14 -43.01 22.95 -0.45
N ILE A 15 -43.86 23.92 -0.13
CA ILE A 15 -43.62 24.93 0.90
C ILE A 15 -43.53 24.26 2.28
N ALA A 16 -44.44 23.35 2.62
CA ALA A 16 -44.43 22.63 3.89
C ALA A 16 -43.18 21.74 4.07
N MET A 17 -42.78 20.99 3.03
CA MET A 17 -41.54 20.22 3.05
C MET A 17 -40.30 21.10 3.24
N ARG A 18 -40.23 22.25 2.56
CA ARG A 18 -39.15 23.23 2.75
C ARG A 18 -39.12 23.81 4.16
N MET A 19 -40.27 24.17 4.72
CA MET A 19 -40.36 24.66 6.10
C MET A 19 -39.91 23.61 7.12
N MET A 20 -40.26 22.33 6.89
CA MET A 20 -39.82 21.22 7.73
C MET A 20 -38.31 21.00 7.63
N LEU A 21 -37.74 20.99 6.42
CA LEU A 21 -36.30 20.87 6.20
C LEU A 21 -35.53 22.03 6.86
N ASN A 22 -36.01 23.26 6.72
CA ASN A 22 -35.43 24.42 7.39
C ASN A 22 -35.55 24.33 8.92
N GLY A 23 -36.64 23.79 9.45
CA GLY A 23 -36.81 23.55 10.88
C GLY A 23 -35.85 22.48 11.42
N MET A 24 -35.65 21.39 10.68
CA MET A 24 -34.69 20.34 11.01
C MET A 24 -33.25 20.86 10.94
N LEU A 25 -32.93 21.64 9.90
CA LEU A 25 -31.62 22.27 9.72
C LEU A 25 -31.32 23.26 10.83
N ASN A 26 -32.24 24.18 11.14
CA ASN A 26 -32.04 25.17 12.19
C ASN A 26 -31.84 24.51 13.56
N ASN A 27 -32.51 23.39 13.84
CA ASN A 27 -32.26 22.60 15.05
C ASN A 27 -30.92 21.85 15.00
N ALA A 28 -30.52 21.32 13.85
CA ALA A 28 -29.23 20.65 13.67
C ALA A 28 -28.05 21.62 13.83
N LEU A 29 -28.16 22.83 13.27
CA LEU A 29 -27.14 23.88 13.32
C LEU A 29 -27.12 24.65 14.64
N LYS A 30 -28.19 24.58 15.45
CA LYS A 30 -28.28 25.25 16.77
C LYS A 30 -27.19 24.83 17.76
N HIS A 31 -26.55 23.69 17.52
CA HIS A 31 -25.50 23.11 18.35
C HIS A 31 -24.10 23.25 17.74
N PHE A 32 -23.97 23.85 16.56
CA PHE A 32 -22.68 24.13 15.96
C PHE A 32 -22.24 25.54 16.35
N ASP A 33 -21.14 25.65 17.09
CA ASP A 33 -20.56 26.94 17.42
C ASP A 33 -20.05 27.66 16.15
N HIS A 34 -19.53 26.91 15.17
CA HIS A 34 -19.06 27.40 13.86
C HIS A 34 -19.48 26.43 12.72
N VAL A 35 -19.82 26.98 11.55
CA VAL A 35 -20.08 26.23 10.31
C VAL A 35 -18.92 26.52 9.35
N ASP A 36 -18.24 25.48 8.85
CA ASP A 36 -17.15 25.68 7.90
C ASP A 36 -17.65 26.26 6.57
N VAL A 37 -16.76 26.97 5.85
CA VAL A 37 -17.12 27.71 4.64
C VAL A 37 -17.67 26.81 3.55
N ARG A 38 -17.15 25.58 3.39
CA ARG A 38 -17.65 24.63 2.40
C ARG A 38 -19.08 24.21 2.74
N THR A 39 -19.35 23.83 3.99
CA THR A 39 -20.71 23.51 4.45
C THR A 39 -21.65 24.69 4.27
N LEU A 40 -21.22 25.91 4.58
CA LEU A 40 -22.00 27.12 4.34
C LEU A 40 -22.37 27.27 2.85
N ARG A 41 -21.41 27.07 1.92
CA ARG A 41 -21.68 27.15 0.48
C ARG A 41 -22.62 26.05 0.00
N VAL A 42 -22.49 24.83 0.51
CA VAL A 42 -23.45 23.74 0.24
C VAL A 42 -24.86 24.13 0.68
N LEU A 43 -25.01 24.68 1.89
CA LEU A 43 -26.33 25.10 2.39
C LEU A 43 -26.91 26.27 1.59
N GLN A 44 -26.09 27.21 1.15
CA GLN A 44 -26.52 28.30 0.28
C GLN A 44 -26.93 27.82 -1.11
N TYR A 45 -26.17 26.90 -1.71
CA TYR A 45 -26.49 26.27 -2.98
C TYR A 45 -27.84 25.54 -2.94
N LEU A 46 -28.12 24.84 -1.83
CA LEU A 46 -29.39 24.12 -1.63
C LEU A 46 -30.58 25.01 -1.21
N ASP A 47 -30.43 26.35 -1.18
CA ASP A 47 -31.41 27.32 -0.61
C ASP A 47 -31.85 26.99 0.83
N LEU A 48 -30.95 26.35 1.59
CA LEU A 48 -31.13 25.99 3.00
C LEU A 48 -30.60 27.07 3.95
N TRP A 49 -29.79 28.01 3.46
CA TRP A 49 -29.25 29.13 4.24
C TRP A 49 -29.51 30.48 3.56
N ARG A 50 -30.24 31.36 4.26
CA ARG A 50 -30.65 32.69 3.76
C ARG A 50 -30.03 33.87 4.50
N GLY A 51 -29.10 33.61 5.43
CA GLY A 51 -28.38 34.66 6.13
C GLY A 51 -27.62 35.55 5.14
N THR A 52 -27.83 36.86 5.23
CA THR A 52 -27.18 37.89 4.38
C THR A 52 -25.76 38.23 4.83
N ALA A 53 -25.37 37.79 6.03
CA ALA A 53 -23.98 37.85 6.46
C ALA A 53 -23.23 36.73 5.74
N GLU A 54 -22.79 37.00 4.51
CA GLU A 54 -21.56 36.38 4.03
C GLU A 54 -20.51 36.76 5.08
N GLU A 55 -20.12 35.82 5.95
CA GLU A 55 -18.84 36.00 6.63
C GLU A 55 -17.82 36.29 5.52
N PRO A 56 -17.10 37.42 5.58
CA PRO A 56 -16.27 37.90 4.48
C PRO A 56 -15.05 36.99 4.31
N PHE A 57 -15.27 35.81 3.72
CA PHE A 57 -14.24 34.82 3.51
C PHE A 57 -13.43 35.19 2.27
N GLY A 58 -12.12 35.37 2.47
CA GLY A 58 -11.19 35.85 1.45
C GLY A 58 -11.00 37.37 1.43
N ASP A 59 -11.62 38.12 2.35
CA ASP A 59 -11.48 39.57 2.42
C ASP A 59 -10.13 40.03 2.97
N GLU A 60 -9.52 39.19 3.78
CA GLU A 60 -8.20 39.41 4.37
C GLU A 60 -7.05 38.97 3.44
N VAL A 61 -7.37 38.41 2.27
CA VAL A 61 -6.35 37.93 1.32
C VAL A 61 -5.86 39.08 0.46
N ASP A 62 -4.54 39.27 0.44
CA ASP A 62 -3.91 40.26 -0.41
C ASP A 62 -3.96 39.82 -1.89
N LEU A 63 -4.90 40.40 -2.64
CA LEU A 63 -5.08 40.13 -4.07
C LEU A 63 -3.85 40.48 -4.91
N ALA A 64 -3.02 41.45 -4.49
CA ALA A 64 -1.80 41.79 -5.23
C ALA A 64 -0.79 40.64 -5.15
N VAL A 65 -0.63 40.05 -3.96
CA VAL A 65 0.21 38.87 -3.73
C VAL A 65 -0.32 37.63 -4.46
N LEU A 66 -1.64 37.42 -4.46
CA LEU A 66 -2.24 36.24 -5.10
C LEU A 66 -2.11 36.28 -6.64
N ASN A 67 -2.20 37.47 -7.24
CA ASN A 67 -2.11 37.65 -8.69
C ASN A 67 -0.67 37.63 -9.22
N ASP A 68 0.32 37.99 -8.41
CA ASP A 68 1.73 38.05 -8.81
C ASP A 68 2.52 36.84 -8.26
N PRO A 69 2.91 35.86 -9.10
CA PRO A 69 3.71 34.71 -8.69
C PRO A 69 5.08 35.09 -8.13
N GLU A 70 5.64 36.21 -8.59
CA GLU A 70 6.97 36.69 -8.21
C GLU A 70 6.90 37.80 -7.15
N HIS A 71 5.73 37.97 -6.52
CA HIS A 71 5.55 39.01 -5.52
C HIS A 71 6.59 38.87 -4.39
N PRO A 72 7.31 39.95 -3.99
CA PRO A 72 8.40 39.85 -3.01
C PRO A 72 8.01 39.29 -1.64
N ARG A 73 6.73 39.43 -1.26
CA ARG A 73 6.16 38.89 -0.01
C ARG A 73 5.84 37.39 -0.08
N ARG A 74 5.79 36.79 -1.27
CA ARG A 74 5.49 35.37 -1.45
C ARG A 74 6.73 34.55 -1.13
N LEU A 75 6.56 33.53 -0.30
CA LEU A 75 7.61 32.55 -0.05
C LEU A 75 7.77 31.67 -1.30
N ARG A 76 9.01 31.47 -1.73
CA ARG A 76 9.34 30.60 -2.86
C ARG A 76 9.28 29.15 -2.40
N LEU A 77 8.20 28.48 -2.79
CA LEU A 77 7.93 27.08 -2.52
C LEU A 77 7.71 26.36 -3.84
N SER A 78 7.90 25.04 -3.84
CA SER A 78 7.44 24.23 -4.97
C SER A 78 5.93 24.40 -5.20
N PRO A 79 5.46 24.23 -6.46
CA PRO A 79 4.04 24.22 -6.77
C PRO A 79 3.27 23.28 -5.85
N GLY A 80 2.16 23.76 -5.29
CA GLY A 80 1.38 22.99 -4.34
C GLY A 80 0.06 23.67 -3.97
N PRO A 81 -0.75 23.01 -3.12
CA PRO A 81 -2.11 23.42 -2.81
C PRO A 81 -2.20 24.67 -1.93
N SER A 82 -1.09 25.05 -1.27
CA SER A 82 -1.04 26.20 -0.39
C SER A 82 -0.15 27.31 -0.97
N LEU A 83 -0.51 28.55 -0.69
CA LEU A 83 0.30 29.74 -0.95
C LEU A 83 0.68 30.34 0.39
N VAL A 84 1.96 30.62 0.59
CA VAL A 84 2.46 31.27 1.81
C VAL A 84 3.07 32.62 1.48
N TYR A 85 2.69 33.65 2.23
CA TYR A 85 3.27 34.98 2.09
C TYR A 85 3.36 35.71 3.42
N THR A 86 4.30 36.63 3.54
CA THR A 86 4.49 37.40 4.77
C THR A 86 3.58 38.63 4.76
N ASP A 87 2.81 38.82 5.83
CA ASP A 87 2.04 40.03 6.07
C ASP A 87 2.90 41.19 6.55
N GLU A 88 2.56 42.41 6.14
CA GLU A 88 3.26 43.65 6.52
C GLU A 88 2.86 44.17 7.92
N GLY A 89 2.02 43.41 8.65
CA GLY A 89 1.68 43.69 10.04
C GLY A 89 2.89 43.73 10.98
N ILE A 90 2.69 44.27 12.20
CA ILE A 90 3.72 44.32 13.24
C ILE A 90 3.26 43.46 14.44
N PRO A 91 3.97 42.36 14.77
CA PRO A 91 5.09 41.77 14.03
C PRO A 91 4.63 41.12 12.71
N PRO A 92 5.52 40.99 11.71
CA PRO A 92 5.21 40.31 10.46
C PRO A 92 4.83 38.85 10.75
N ARG A 93 3.84 38.35 10.02
CA ARG A 93 3.30 36.99 10.19
C ARG A 93 3.18 36.32 8.84
N ASN A 94 3.42 35.01 8.79
CA ASN A 94 3.16 34.26 7.57
C ASN A 94 1.66 33.95 7.47
N ILE A 95 1.05 34.35 6.37
CA ILE A 95 -0.31 33.99 5.99
C ILE A 95 -0.22 32.76 5.09
N ILE A 96 -0.97 31.72 5.45
CA ILE A 96 -1.08 30.47 4.71
C ILE A 96 -2.48 30.42 4.11
N VAL A 97 -2.56 30.22 2.80
CA VAL A 97 -3.83 30.20 2.08
C VAL A 97 -3.93 28.94 1.25
N ASP A 98 -4.99 28.18 1.45
CA ASP A 98 -5.27 27.00 0.63
C ASP A 98 -6.08 27.40 -0.60
N LEU A 99 -5.55 27.10 -1.78
CA LEU A 99 -6.14 27.53 -3.05
C LEU A 99 -7.56 26.98 -3.25
N SER A 100 -7.81 25.73 -2.84
CA SER A 100 -9.14 25.11 -2.91
C SER A 100 -10.17 25.85 -2.06
N ILE A 101 -9.78 26.32 -0.87
CA ILE A 101 -10.70 27.04 0.02
C ILE A 101 -11.01 28.44 -0.54
N LEU A 102 -10.06 29.11 -1.20
CA LEU A 102 -10.31 30.41 -1.83
C LEU A 102 -11.36 30.39 -2.93
N LEU A 103 -11.58 29.24 -3.57
CA LEU A 103 -12.67 29.08 -4.56
C LEU A 103 -14.05 29.30 -3.92
N LEU A 104 -14.17 29.16 -2.60
CA LEU A 104 -15.42 29.39 -1.85
C LEU A 104 -15.63 30.86 -1.45
N SER A 105 -14.72 31.76 -1.81
CA SER A 105 -14.85 33.21 -1.52
C SER A 105 -16.06 33.81 -2.23
N GLY A 106 -16.73 34.78 -1.59
CA GLY A 106 -17.80 35.57 -2.22
C GLY A 106 -17.30 36.48 -3.35
N LYS A 107 -16.00 36.81 -3.35
CA LYS A 107 -15.38 37.73 -4.33
C LYS A 107 -14.91 36.99 -5.57
N SER A 108 -15.47 37.33 -6.74
CA SER A 108 -15.08 36.72 -8.02
C SER A 108 -13.61 36.93 -8.38
N GLN A 109 -13.01 38.06 -8.00
CA GLN A 109 -11.58 38.32 -8.20
C GLN A 109 -10.69 37.35 -7.41
N VAL A 110 -11.06 37.00 -6.17
CA VAL A 110 -10.33 36.03 -5.34
C VAL A 110 -10.45 34.63 -5.95
N ARG A 111 -11.67 34.23 -6.32
CA ARG A 111 -11.91 32.92 -6.98
C ARG A 111 -11.12 32.80 -8.29
N LYS A 112 -11.11 33.84 -9.11
CA LYS A 112 -10.35 33.89 -10.36
C LYS A 112 -8.85 33.74 -10.10
N ALA A 113 -8.29 34.52 -9.19
CA ALA A 113 -6.87 34.46 -8.87
C ALA A 113 -6.47 33.10 -8.27
N ALA A 114 -7.32 32.48 -7.45
CA ALA A 114 -7.11 31.13 -6.93
C ALA A 114 -7.13 30.08 -8.06
N MET A 115 -8.10 30.15 -8.97
CA MET A 115 -8.19 29.28 -10.14
C MET A 115 -6.97 29.44 -11.06
N ASP A 116 -6.51 30.67 -11.30
CA ASP A 116 -5.31 30.93 -12.12
C ASP A 116 -4.03 30.38 -11.46
N ASN A 117 -3.95 30.34 -10.11
CA ASN A 117 -2.85 29.67 -9.41
C ASN A 117 -2.97 28.14 -9.51
N LEU A 118 -4.17 27.57 -9.40
CA LEU A 118 -4.41 26.13 -9.57
C LEU A 118 -4.07 25.67 -10.99
N ASP A 119 -4.48 26.42 -12.02
CA ASP A 119 -4.14 26.12 -13.42
C ASP A 119 -2.62 26.11 -13.61
N ARG A 120 -1.92 27.12 -13.08
CA ARG A 120 -0.44 27.17 -13.14
C ARG A 120 0.20 26.01 -12.41
N MET A 121 -0.35 25.62 -11.26
CA MET A 121 0.13 24.47 -10.50
C MET A 121 -0.06 23.19 -11.30
N VAL A 122 -1.25 22.92 -11.84
CA VAL A 122 -1.55 21.70 -12.63
C VAL A 122 -0.76 21.64 -13.93
N LEU A 123 -0.41 22.79 -14.53
CA LEU A 123 0.43 22.86 -15.73
C LEU A 123 1.94 22.76 -15.42
N ALA A 124 2.34 22.86 -14.15
CA ALA A 124 3.75 22.76 -13.78
C ALA A 124 4.25 21.32 -13.93
N ALA A 125 5.47 21.16 -14.45
CA ALA A 125 6.09 19.85 -14.61
C ALA A 125 6.17 19.11 -13.26
N GLY A 126 5.72 17.86 -13.23
CA GLY A 126 5.74 17.01 -12.03
C GLY A 126 4.55 17.17 -11.08
N VAL A 127 3.62 18.10 -11.36
CA VAL A 127 2.34 18.19 -10.64
C VAL A 127 1.28 17.39 -11.39
N SER A 128 0.64 16.46 -10.69
CA SER A 128 -0.48 15.69 -11.22
C SER A 128 -1.70 15.81 -10.31
N VAL A 129 -2.87 15.94 -10.92
CA VAL A 129 -4.16 15.60 -10.31
C VAL A 129 -4.70 14.36 -11.01
N THR A 130 -5.62 13.66 -10.40
CA THR A 130 -6.26 12.51 -11.03
C THR A 130 -7.08 12.94 -12.26
N PRO A 131 -7.23 12.07 -13.28
CA PRO A 131 -8.12 12.29 -14.42
C PRO A 131 -9.52 12.80 -14.04
N LYS A 132 -10.12 12.25 -12.97
CA LYS A 132 -11.42 12.69 -12.46
C LYS A 132 -11.39 14.15 -12.03
N THR A 133 -10.41 14.54 -11.21
CA THR A 133 -10.26 15.93 -10.76
C THR A 133 -9.96 16.87 -11.93
N GLN A 134 -9.15 16.42 -12.90
CA GLN A 134 -8.88 17.19 -14.11
C GLN A 134 -10.15 17.46 -14.92
N MET A 135 -11.01 16.46 -15.07
CA MET A 135 -12.33 16.62 -15.71
C MET A 135 -13.23 17.58 -14.94
N THR A 136 -13.27 17.49 -13.61
CA THR A 136 -14.05 18.41 -12.76
C THR A 136 -13.55 19.85 -12.91
N LEU A 137 -12.22 20.07 -12.84
CA LEU A 137 -11.62 21.38 -13.03
C LEU A 137 -12.01 21.95 -14.41
N ALA A 138 -11.83 21.18 -15.48
CA ALA A 138 -12.17 21.61 -16.84
C ALA A 138 -13.67 21.93 -17.01
N GLY A 139 -14.56 21.11 -16.42
CA GLY A 139 -16.01 21.28 -16.53
C GLY A 139 -16.57 22.47 -15.75
N PHE A 140 -15.95 22.84 -14.64
CA PHE A 140 -16.46 23.88 -13.73
C PHE A 140 -15.66 25.19 -13.74
N ARG A 141 -14.51 25.24 -14.44
CA ARG A 141 -13.61 26.41 -14.52
C ARG A 141 -14.31 27.73 -14.82
N ASP A 142 -15.14 27.77 -15.86
CA ASP A 142 -15.79 29.02 -16.26
C ASP A 142 -16.93 29.41 -15.31
N ASN A 143 -17.52 28.44 -14.62
CA ASN A 143 -18.62 28.69 -13.69
C ASN A 143 -18.14 29.25 -12.35
N VAL A 144 -16.99 28.79 -11.85
CA VAL A 144 -16.47 29.22 -10.54
C VAL A 144 -16.12 30.71 -10.50
N VAL A 145 -15.81 31.32 -11.65
CA VAL A 145 -15.45 32.74 -11.74
C VAL A 145 -16.62 33.68 -12.05
N LYS A 146 -17.84 33.15 -12.27
CA LYS A 146 -19.05 33.96 -12.52
C LYS A 146 -19.53 34.64 -11.24
N ASP A 147 -20.25 35.74 -11.40
CA ASP A 147 -20.95 36.42 -10.30
C ASP A 147 -22.32 35.80 -10.00
N ASP A 148 -22.81 34.88 -10.84
CA ASP A 148 -24.07 34.16 -10.60
C ASP A 148 -23.95 33.22 -9.40
N GLY A 149 -24.64 33.59 -8.32
CA GLY A 149 -24.61 32.93 -7.02
C GLY A 149 -24.94 31.43 -7.04
N LEU A 150 -25.75 30.96 -7.99
CA LEU A 150 -26.04 29.53 -8.08
C LEU A 150 -24.89 28.79 -8.77
N ALA A 151 -24.51 29.25 -9.97
CA ALA A 151 -23.51 28.60 -10.81
C ALA A 151 -22.11 28.54 -10.16
N TRP A 152 -21.65 29.62 -9.53
CA TRP A 152 -20.30 29.61 -8.95
C TRP A 152 -20.21 28.79 -7.66
N ARG A 153 -21.29 28.75 -6.86
CA ARG A 153 -21.28 28.00 -5.58
C ARG A 153 -21.25 26.50 -5.83
N GLU A 154 -22.06 26.01 -6.77
CA GLU A 154 -22.02 24.62 -7.22
C GLU A 154 -20.62 24.26 -7.72
N ALA A 155 -20.10 25.04 -8.68
CA ALA A 155 -18.76 24.85 -9.24
C ALA A 155 -17.64 24.86 -8.18
N ALA A 156 -17.69 25.81 -7.23
CA ALA A 156 -16.70 25.90 -6.18
C ALA A 156 -16.74 24.69 -5.24
N VAL A 157 -17.93 24.20 -4.88
CA VAL A 157 -18.10 23.00 -4.03
C VAL A 157 -17.59 21.76 -4.75
N GLU A 158 -17.99 21.54 -6.01
CA GLU A 158 -17.56 20.38 -6.81
C GLU A 158 -16.04 20.35 -7.01
N ILE A 159 -15.43 21.49 -7.36
CA ILE A 159 -13.96 21.57 -7.49
C ILE A 159 -13.28 21.34 -6.15
N THR A 160 -13.78 21.95 -5.07
CA THR A 160 -13.18 21.80 -3.73
C THR A 160 -13.26 20.35 -3.26
N ASP A 161 -14.38 19.67 -3.50
CA ASP A 161 -14.56 18.27 -3.14
C ASP A 161 -13.65 17.35 -3.94
N ALA A 162 -13.54 17.59 -5.25
CA ALA A 162 -12.61 16.84 -6.10
C ALA A 162 -11.16 17.00 -5.61
N LEU A 163 -10.70 18.24 -5.39
CA LEU A 163 -9.35 18.51 -4.87
C LEU A 163 -9.14 17.97 -3.44
N ALA A 164 -10.16 18.01 -2.59
CA ALA A 164 -10.08 17.51 -1.23
C ALA A 164 -9.98 15.99 -1.16
N ASP A 165 -10.59 15.28 -2.12
CA ASP A 165 -10.53 13.83 -2.26
C ASP A 165 -9.25 13.38 -2.97
N ASP A 166 -8.70 14.18 -3.90
CA ASP A 166 -7.57 13.83 -4.76
C ASP A 166 -6.25 13.56 -4.01
N ALA A 167 -5.75 12.34 -4.14
CA ALA A 167 -4.56 11.87 -3.44
C ALA A 167 -3.28 12.44 -4.08
N LEU A 168 -3.29 12.71 -5.39
CA LEU A 168 -2.15 13.32 -6.07
C LEU A 168 -2.03 14.81 -5.72
N PHE A 169 -3.16 15.51 -5.57
CA PHE A 169 -3.18 16.86 -4.99
C PHE A 169 -2.67 16.87 -3.55
N ALA A 170 -3.05 15.87 -2.74
CA ALA A 170 -2.56 15.72 -1.38
C ALA A 170 -1.06 15.39 -1.32
N LEU A 171 -0.51 14.60 -2.25
CA LEU A 171 0.94 14.35 -2.36
C LEU A 171 1.71 15.67 -2.54
N GLN A 172 1.23 16.56 -3.40
CA GLN A 172 1.85 17.88 -3.60
C GLN A 172 1.76 18.74 -2.33
N GLY A 173 0.65 18.63 -1.60
CA GLY A 173 0.50 19.25 -0.28
C GLY A 173 1.51 18.76 0.75
N VAL A 174 1.81 17.46 0.78
CA VAL A 174 2.87 16.91 1.63
C VAL A 174 4.23 17.42 1.17
N SER A 175 4.56 17.32 -0.13
CA SER A 175 5.84 17.79 -0.68
C SER A 175 6.11 19.25 -0.31
N GLN A 176 5.14 20.12 -0.56
CA GLN A 176 5.24 21.55 -0.25
C GLN A 176 5.37 21.79 1.27
N SER A 177 4.64 21.06 2.09
CA SER A 177 4.68 21.24 3.54
C SER A 177 6.00 20.76 4.16
N LEU A 178 6.67 19.77 3.55
CA LEU A 178 7.99 19.30 3.98
C LEU A 178 9.12 20.29 3.69
N GLU A 179 8.93 21.26 2.79
CA GLU A 179 9.91 22.33 2.55
C GLU A 179 9.97 23.36 3.68
N LEU A 180 8.84 23.59 4.38
CA LEU A 180 8.72 24.53 5.50
C LEU A 180 7.92 23.92 6.66
N PRO A 181 8.41 22.85 7.31
CA PRO A 181 7.66 22.13 8.33
C PRO A 181 7.24 23.03 9.50
N ASP A 182 8.10 23.97 9.93
CA ASP A 182 7.81 24.90 11.03
C ASP A 182 6.63 25.83 10.77
N ILE A 183 6.31 26.09 9.49
CA ILE A 183 5.22 26.99 9.08
C ILE A 183 3.99 26.18 8.66
N LEU A 184 4.20 25.05 7.99
CA LEU A 184 3.14 24.26 7.36
C LEU A 184 2.79 22.96 8.11
N GLN A 185 3.22 22.77 9.36
CA GLN A 185 2.96 21.54 10.12
C GLN A 185 1.47 21.15 10.18
N ASP A 186 0.56 22.12 10.35
CA ASP A 186 -0.88 21.83 10.38
C ASP A 186 -1.39 21.33 9.03
N ARG A 187 -0.86 21.87 7.93
CA ARG A 187 -1.16 21.41 6.56
C ARG A 187 -0.54 20.06 6.29
N LEU A 188 0.69 19.82 6.74
CA LEU A 188 1.36 18.54 6.68
C LEU A 188 0.49 17.46 7.33
N ASN A 189 -0.02 17.69 8.54
CA ASN A 189 -0.88 16.73 9.25
C ASN A 189 -2.16 16.40 8.48
N VAL A 190 -2.77 17.40 7.81
CA VAL A 190 -3.97 17.21 7.00
C VAL A 190 -3.68 16.42 5.72
N PHE A 191 -2.65 16.81 4.96
CA PHE A 191 -2.32 16.16 3.70
C PHE A 191 -1.72 14.77 3.91
N ALA A 192 -0.84 14.60 4.89
CA ALA A 192 -0.23 13.31 5.23
C ALA A 192 -1.29 12.25 5.54
N ARG A 193 -2.33 12.62 6.29
CA ARG A 193 -3.44 11.69 6.58
C ARG A 193 -4.16 11.24 5.31
N LYS A 194 -4.36 12.12 4.33
CA LYS A 194 -5.00 11.80 3.05
C LYS A 194 -4.10 10.94 2.16
N VAL A 195 -2.80 11.16 2.22
CA VAL A 195 -1.81 10.35 1.50
C VAL A 195 -1.66 8.96 2.13
N LEU A 196 -1.69 8.85 3.47
CA LEU A 196 -1.63 7.57 4.15
C LEU A 196 -2.96 6.82 4.08
N HIS A 197 -4.10 7.49 4.14
CA HIS A 197 -5.42 6.85 4.06
C HIS A 197 -6.26 7.45 2.92
N PRO A 198 -5.84 7.26 1.67
CA PRO A 198 -6.54 7.79 0.51
C PRO A 198 -7.93 7.15 0.39
N SER A 199 -8.90 7.90 -0.14
CA SER A 199 -10.21 7.33 -0.42
C SER A 199 -10.15 6.41 -1.64
N ASN A 200 -11.10 5.47 -1.74
CA ASN A 200 -11.22 4.62 -2.93
C ASN A 200 -11.51 5.45 -4.19
N SER A 201 -12.38 6.45 -4.06
CA SER A 201 -12.77 7.31 -5.18
C SER A 201 -11.59 8.07 -5.74
N SER A 202 -10.61 8.38 -4.91
CA SER A 202 -9.41 9.11 -5.29
C SER A 202 -8.39 8.28 -6.04
N LEU A 203 -8.19 7.02 -5.67
CA LEU A 203 -7.17 6.17 -6.29
C LEU A 203 -7.77 5.10 -7.19
N ILE A 204 -8.65 4.26 -6.65
CA ILE A 204 -9.18 3.09 -7.38
C ILE A 204 -10.07 3.53 -8.55
N ASP A 205 -10.92 4.55 -8.34
CA ASP A 205 -11.86 4.99 -9.37
C ASP A 205 -11.26 6.05 -10.32
N SER A 206 -10.16 6.70 -9.92
CA SER A 206 -9.65 7.89 -10.63
C SER A 206 -8.25 7.76 -11.19
N VAL A 207 -7.42 6.83 -10.72
CA VAL A 207 -6.09 6.58 -11.30
C VAL A 207 -6.19 5.48 -12.34
N ASN A 208 -5.77 5.81 -13.57
CA ASN A 208 -5.69 4.85 -14.66
C ASN A 208 -4.23 4.43 -14.85
N LEU A 209 -3.87 3.27 -14.30
CA LEU A 209 -2.62 2.62 -14.70
C LEU A 209 -2.78 2.09 -16.12
N GLU A 210 -1.75 2.25 -16.95
CA GLU A 210 -1.79 1.74 -18.33
C GLU A 210 -1.93 0.22 -18.39
N VAL A 211 -1.31 -0.47 -17.44
CA VAL A 211 -1.44 -1.91 -17.24
C VAL A 211 -1.83 -2.17 -15.79
N VAL A 212 -3.13 -2.35 -15.58
CA VAL A 212 -3.70 -2.58 -14.24
C VAL A 212 -3.39 -4.00 -13.74
N ASN A 213 -3.53 -4.99 -14.63
CA ASN A 213 -3.33 -6.41 -14.34
C ASN A 213 -2.30 -7.01 -15.32
N PRO A 214 -1.00 -6.92 -15.01
CA PRO A 214 0.07 -7.39 -15.89
C PRO A 214 -0.10 -8.85 -16.31
N SER A 215 -0.43 -9.77 -15.37
CA SER A 215 -0.49 -11.21 -15.65
C SER A 215 -1.58 -11.62 -16.64
N LEU A 216 -2.65 -10.83 -16.77
CA LEU A 216 -3.74 -11.11 -17.70
C LEU A 216 -3.58 -10.38 -19.04
N ASN A 217 -2.58 -9.50 -19.20
CA ASN A 217 -2.51 -8.61 -20.35
C ASN A 217 -1.08 -8.39 -20.90
N HIS A 218 -0.38 -9.50 -21.14
CA HIS A 218 0.94 -9.50 -21.80
C HIS A 218 0.97 -8.77 -23.16
N PRO A 219 -0.07 -8.84 -24.03
CA PRO A 219 -0.09 -8.04 -25.26
C PRO A 219 -0.03 -6.53 -25.01
N ASN A 220 -0.71 -6.03 -23.96
CA ASN A 220 -0.66 -4.62 -23.61
C ASN A 220 0.70 -4.23 -23.02
N LEU A 221 1.35 -5.08 -22.20
CA LEU A 221 2.74 -4.85 -21.77
C LEU A 221 3.67 -4.65 -22.97
N THR A 222 3.55 -5.53 -23.96
CA THR A 222 4.35 -5.47 -25.20
C THR A 222 4.07 -4.19 -25.99
N ALA A 223 2.79 -3.78 -26.08
CA ALA A 223 2.39 -2.55 -26.76
C ALA A 223 2.93 -1.29 -26.06
N VAL A 224 2.89 -1.25 -24.73
CA VAL A 224 3.45 -0.14 -23.92
C VAL A 224 4.95 -0.02 -24.14
N ILE A 225 5.69 -1.14 -24.09
CA ILE A 225 7.13 -1.17 -24.38
C ILE A 225 7.43 -0.67 -25.80
N GLY A 226 6.66 -1.12 -26.80
CA GLY A 226 6.78 -0.61 -28.16
C GLY A 226 6.57 0.90 -28.24
N GLY A 227 5.53 1.42 -27.58
CA GLY A 227 5.25 2.85 -27.51
C GLY A 227 6.35 3.64 -26.80
N ILE A 228 6.98 3.12 -25.74
CA ILE A 228 8.13 3.76 -25.08
C ILE A 228 9.27 3.94 -26.08
N MET A 229 9.58 2.90 -26.86
CA MET A 229 10.66 2.93 -27.85
C MET A 229 10.39 3.94 -28.98
N GLU A 230 9.16 4.02 -29.46
CA GLU A 230 8.78 4.93 -30.56
C GLU A 230 8.88 6.42 -30.19
N HIS A 231 8.67 6.77 -28.92
CA HIS A 231 8.58 8.16 -28.46
C HIS A 231 9.84 8.64 -27.73
N SER A 232 10.85 7.78 -27.53
CA SER A 232 12.05 8.12 -26.78
C SER A 232 13.17 8.61 -27.70
N GLU A 233 13.76 9.76 -27.37
CA GLU A 233 14.88 10.34 -28.12
C GLU A 233 16.26 9.89 -27.62
N SER A 234 16.32 9.26 -26.45
CA SER A 234 17.56 8.74 -25.83
C SER A 234 17.27 7.50 -25.00
N LEU A 235 18.30 6.70 -24.69
CA LEU A 235 18.17 5.53 -23.82
C LEU A 235 17.73 5.96 -22.42
N ALA A 236 18.32 7.01 -21.87
CA ALA A 236 17.92 7.58 -20.58
C ALA A 236 16.43 7.99 -20.56
N GLY A 237 15.94 8.58 -21.66
CA GLY A 237 14.52 8.90 -21.84
C GLY A 237 13.64 7.65 -21.87
N ALA A 238 14.06 6.60 -22.57
CA ALA A 238 13.36 5.32 -22.62
C ALA A 238 13.32 4.65 -21.24
N CYS A 239 14.42 4.65 -20.49
CA CYS A 239 14.49 4.13 -19.13
C CYS A 239 13.55 4.89 -18.18
N ALA A 240 13.55 6.23 -18.25
CA ALA A 240 12.65 7.06 -17.44
C ALA A 240 11.17 6.80 -17.77
N ALA A 241 10.83 6.72 -19.06
CA ALA A 241 9.47 6.42 -19.51
C ALA A 241 9.02 5.02 -19.09
N TYR A 242 9.91 4.02 -19.14
CA TYR A 242 9.62 2.68 -18.64
C TYR A 242 9.35 2.69 -17.13
N VAL A 243 10.19 3.35 -16.34
CA VAL A 243 10.01 3.37 -14.87
C VAL A 243 8.71 4.06 -14.46
N ASP A 244 8.33 5.16 -15.10
CA ASP A 244 7.08 5.85 -14.79
C ASP A 244 5.84 5.02 -15.17
N ARG A 245 5.89 4.29 -16.28
CA ARG A 245 4.72 3.55 -16.84
C ARG A 245 4.58 2.12 -16.33
N LEU A 246 5.69 1.42 -16.08
CA LEU A 246 5.71 -0.02 -15.75
C LEU A 246 6.68 -0.39 -14.62
N GLY A 247 7.75 0.37 -14.42
CA GLY A 247 8.84 0.00 -13.51
C GLY A 247 8.55 0.16 -12.02
N PHE A 248 7.29 0.27 -11.61
CA PHE A 248 6.87 0.21 -10.21
C PHE A 248 6.63 -1.22 -9.70
N VAL A 249 6.75 -2.24 -10.56
CA VAL A 249 6.79 -3.67 -10.18
C VAL A 249 7.96 -4.39 -10.88
N PRO A 250 8.50 -5.49 -10.31
CA PRO A 250 9.63 -6.22 -10.90
C PRO A 250 9.15 -7.17 -12.01
N LEU A 251 8.88 -6.62 -13.20
CA LEU A 251 8.46 -7.38 -14.38
C LEU A 251 9.57 -8.27 -14.93
N ALA A 252 9.20 -9.48 -15.38
CA ALA A 252 10.11 -10.43 -15.99
C ALA A 252 10.81 -9.84 -17.23
N PRO A 253 12.02 -10.32 -17.61
CA PRO A 253 12.82 -9.70 -18.66
C PRO A 253 12.10 -9.40 -19.99
N PRO A 254 11.20 -10.26 -20.53
CA PRO A 254 10.43 -9.94 -21.74
C PRO A 254 9.54 -8.69 -21.63
N TYR A 255 9.17 -8.32 -20.40
CA TYR A 255 8.35 -7.15 -20.08
C TYR A 255 9.11 -6.11 -19.25
N GLY A 256 10.41 -6.35 -19.01
CA GLY A 256 11.27 -5.58 -18.13
C GLY A 256 12.03 -4.45 -18.84
N LEU A 257 12.83 -3.68 -18.08
CA LEU A 257 13.74 -2.70 -18.68
C LEU A 257 14.76 -3.36 -19.62
N ALA A 258 15.14 -4.61 -19.34
CA ALA A 258 16.02 -5.41 -20.20
C ALA A 258 15.52 -5.46 -21.66
N GLU A 259 14.22 -5.65 -21.88
CA GLU A 259 13.65 -5.67 -23.24
C GLU A 259 13.70 -4.30 -23.93
N VAL A 260 13.46 -3.21 -23.19
CA VAL A 260 13.58 -1.84 -23.70
C VAL A 260 15.01 -1.58 -24.16
N VAL A 261 16.00 -1.91 -23.32
CA VAL A 261 17.43 -1.74 -23.62
C VAL A 261 17.85 -2.59 -24.83
N ARG A 262 17.42 -3.87 -24.88
CA ARG A 262 17.70 -4.76 -26.00
C ARG A 262 17.22 -4.17 -27.33
N ARG A 263 15.96 -3.72 -27.39
CA ARG A 263 15.39 -3.08 -28.59
C ARG A 263 16.09 -1.77 -28.95
N TRP A 264 16.52 -1.00 -27.96
CA TRP A 264 17.27 0.23 -28.19
C TRP A 264 18.61 -0.04 -28.87
N ILE A 265 19.36 -1.03 -28.39
CA ILE A 265 20.67 -1.40 -28.92
C ILE A 265 20.56 -1.96 -30.34
N GLU A 266 19.51 -2.72 -30.63
CA GLU A 266 19.24 -3.20 -31.99
C GLU A 266 19.06 -2.06 -33.00
N ALA A 267 18.50 -0.93 -32.55
CA ALA A 267 18.36 0.28 -33.36
C ALA A 267 19.60 1.21 -33.29
N ASN A 268 20.35 1.19 -32.19
CA ASN A 268 21.47 2.08 -31.90
C ASN A 268 22.70 1.31 -31.37
N PRO A 269 23.44 0.58 -32.23
CA PRO A 269 24.52 -0.31 -31.78
C PRO A 269 25.75 0.39 -31.18
N GLU A 270 25.91 1.69 -31.39
CA GLU A 270 27.07 2.47 -30.90
C GLU A 270 26.86 3.10 -29.52
N THR A 271 25.70 2.88 -28.88
CA THR A 271 25.40 3.41 -27.54
C THR A 271 26.33 2.81 -26.48
N ASP A 272 26.90 3.65 -25.62
CA ASP A 272 27.59 3.21 -24.39
C ASP A 272 26.55 2.86 -23.32
N ILE A 273 26.14 1.59 -23.31
CA ILE A 273 25.05 1.09 -22.49
C ILE A 273 25.35 1.26 -21.00
N TRP A 274 26.60 1.02 -20.58
CA TRP A 274 26.98 1.09 -19.18
C TRP A 274 26.84 2.52 -18.65
N GLU A 275 27.47 3.48 -19.33
CA GLU A 275 27.47 4.88 -18.88
C GLU A 275 26.08 5.52 -19.01
N GLU A 276 25.32 5.25 -20.07
CA GLU A 276 23.98 5.83 -20.22
C GLU A 276 22.98 5.30 -19.17
N ILE A 277 22.97 3.99 -18.90
CA ILE A 277 22.06 3.40 -17.92
C ILE A 277 22.45 3.81 -16.50
N TRP A 278 23.73 3.77 -16.13
CA TRP A 278 24.13 4.20 -14.79
C TRP A 278 24.04 5.71 -14.58
N GLY A 279 24.29 6.50 -15.61
CA GLY A 279 24.05 7.94 -15.59
C GLY A 279 22.59 8.25 -15.29
N TRP A 280 21.67 7.57 -15.99
CA TRP A 280 20.23 7.66 -15.72
C TRP A 280 19.86 7.18 -14.31
N ALA A 281 20.29 5.98 -13.93
CA ALA A 281 19.93 5.38 -12.65
C ALA A 281 20.43 6.23 -11.46
N SER A 282 21.62 6.83 -11.58
CA SER A 282 22.18 7.73 -10.58
C SER A 282 21.47 9.08 -10.50
N SER A 283 20.83 9.52 -11.59
CA SER A 283 20.01 10.74 -11.63
C SER A 283 18.58 10.52 -11.12
N THR A 284 18.16 9.26 -10.98
CA THR A 284 16.81 8.88 -10.55
C THR A 284 16.77 8.84 -9.02
N LEU A 285 15.74 9.46 -8.43
CA LEU A 285 15.55 9.45 -6.98
C LEU A 285 15.12 8.04 -6.50
N GLY A 286 15.81 7.53 -5.49
CA GLY A 286 15.51 6.26 -4.86
C GLY A 286 16.13 5.03 -5.53
N PRO A 287 15.89 3.84 -4.95
CA PRO A 287 16.59 2.62 -5.32
C PRO A 287 15.99 1.95 -6.57
N VAL A 288 14.87 2.43 -7.10
CA VAL A 288 14.15 1.80 -8.22
C VAL A 288 14.97 1.89 -9.51
N GLY A 289 15.57 3.04 -9.82
CA GLY A 289 16.43 3.19 -10.99
C GLY A 289 17.65 2.24 -10.93
N ARG A 290 18.27 2.13 -9.75
CA ARG A 290 19.39 1.22 -9.49
C ARG A 290 19.00 -0.24 -9.64
N TYR A 291 17.83 -0.65 -9.15
CA TYR A 291 17.31 -2.00 -9.38
C TYR A 291 17.20 -2.32 -10.87
N HIS A 292 16.61 -1.40 -11.66
CA HIS A 292 16.41 -1.66 -13.08
C HIS A 292 17.74 -1.62 -13.86
N ALA A 293 18.71 -0.83 -13.43
CA ALA A 293 20.07 -0.93 -13.96
C ALA A 293 20.68 -2.31 -13.65
N CYS A 294 20.60 -2.77 -12.39
CA CYS A 294 21.05 -4.11 -12.01
C CYS A 294 20.34 -5.21 -12.82
N SER A 295 19.03 -5.13 -13.03
CA SER A 295 18.29 -6.14 -13.78
C SER A 295 18.76 -6.25 -15.23
N VAL A 296 19.05 -5.12 -15.88
CA VAL A 296 19.61 -5.09 -17.24
C VAL A 296 20.97 -5.77 -17.28
N PHE A 297 21.89 -5.40 -16.39
CA PHE A 297 23.26 -5.93 -16.42
C PHE A 297 23.38 -7.36 -15.91
N VAL A 298 22.44 -7.82 -15.08
CA VAL A 298 22.31 -9.23 -14.72
C VAL A 298 21.79 -10.05 -15.91
N GLU A 299 20.82 -9.54 -16.67
CA GLU A 299 20.29 -10.24 -17.84
C GLU A 299 21.28 -10.25 -19.02
N PHE A 300 22.05 -9.16 -19.18
CA PHE A 300 23.08 -8.99 -20.21
C PHE A 300 24.47 -8.69 -19.61
N PRO A 301 25.14 -9.68 -19.00
CA PRO A 301 26.49 -9.52 -18.46
C PRO A 301 27.50 -9.00 -19.48
N GLU A 302 27.30 -9.27 -20.77
CA GLU A 302 28.13 -8.79 -21.87
C GLU A 302 28.18 -7.26 -22.00
N TYR A 303 27.22 -6.53 -21.43
CA TYR A 303 27.20 -5.06 -21.42
C TYR A 303 27.99 -4.46 -20.25
N VAL A 304 28.55 -5.29 -19.37
CA VAL A 304 29.33 -4.85 -18.21
C VAL A 304 30.81 -4.78 -18.57
N PRO A 305 31.46 -3.60 -18.49
CA PRO A 305 32.90 -3.53 -18.70
C PRO A 305 33.66 -4.37 -17.63
N PRO A 306 34.77 -5.04 -17.98
CA PRO A 306 35.45 -5.95 -17.06
C PRO A 306 35.86 -5.35 -15.71
N ASP A 307 36.21 -4.06 -15.68
CA ASP A 307 36.59 -3.31 -14.46
C ASP A 307 35.39 -2.91 -13.58
N LYS A 308 34.16 -3.09 -14.08
CA LYS A 308 32.93 -2.64 -13.44
C LYS A 308 32.12 -3.75 -12.76
N HIS A 309 32.49 -5.02 -12.94
CA HIS A 309 31.84 -6.13 -12.22
C HIS A 309 31.78 -5.92 -10.70
N PRO A 310 32.86 -5.48 -10.01
CA PRO A 310 32.78 -5.26 -8.57
C PRO A 310 31.72 -4.21 -8.18
N ILE A 311 31.54 -3.18 -9.00
CA ILE A 311 30.52 -2.13 -8.78
C ILE A 311 29.13 -2.73 -8.92
N LEU A 312 28.88 -3.51 -9.98
CA LEU A 312 27.60 -4.20 -10.17
C LEU A 312 27.26 -5.10 -8.97
N TRP A 313 28.22 -5.87 -8.47
CA TRP A 313 27.99 -6.76 -7.32
C TRP A 313 27.61 -5.98 -6.05
N GLN A 314 28.22 -4.81 -5.80
CA GLN A 314 27.82 -3.96 -4.68
C GLN A 314 26.40 -3.41 -4.84
N GLU A 315 26.03 -2.98 -6.05
CA GLU A 315 24.67 -2.50 -6.33
C GLU A 315 23.63 -3.62 -6.25
N VAL A 316 23.96 -4.85 -6.68
CA VAL A 316 23.13 -6.04 -6.46
C VAL A 316 22.95 -6.29 -4.96
N LEU A 317 24.03 -6.25 -4.18
CA LEU A 317 23.96 -6.40 -2.72
C LEU A 317 23.09 -5.32 -2.06
N GLY A 318 23.11 -4.08 -2.55
CA GLY A 318 22.21 -3.02 -2.07
C GLY A 318 20.72 -3.27 -2.35
N VAL A 319 20.39 -4.21 -3.26
CA VAL A 319 19.01 -4.65 -3.52
C VAL A 319 18.67 -5.92 -2.73
N VAL A 320 19.57 -6.91 -2.74
CA VAL A 320 19.29 -8.26 -2.19
C VAL A 320 19.65 -8.39 -0.71
N GLY A 321 20.47 -7.48 -0.20
CA GLY A 321 21.10 -7.50 1.12
C GLY A 321 20.17 -7.45 2.33
N LYS A 322 18.85 -7.33 2.09
CA LYS A 322 17.79 -7.38 3.10
C LYS A 322 17.83 -8.69 3.90
N ALA A 323 18.68 -8.75 4.91
CA ALA A 323 18.65 -9.79 5.92
C ALA A 323 17.46 -9.50 6.84
N GLY A 324 16.44 -10.35 6.80
CA GLY A 324 15.26 -10.21 7.65
C GLY A 324 15.64 -10.24 9.13
N ASP A 325 15.03 -9.36 9.94
CA ASP A 325 14.96 -9.26 11.41
C ASP A 325 16.16 -9.66 12.29
N MET A 326 17.31 -10.02 11.72
CA MET A 326 18.53 -10.22 12.47
C MET A 326 19.04 -8.83 12.82
N GLU A 327 19.18 -8.60 14.12
CA GLU A 327 19.81 -7.45 14.76
C GLU A 327 21.29 -7.33 14.33
N ALA A 328 21.55 -7.13 13.03
CA ALA A 328 22.86 -6.88 12.48
C ALA A 328 23.11 -5.37 12.50
N ASP A 329 24.27 -4.99 13.04
CA ASP A 329 24.76 -3.64 13.36
C ASP A 329 24.90 -2.67 12.17
N ASP A 330 24.32 -2.95 11.00
CA ASP A 330 24.33 -2.02 9.86
C ASP A 330 22.90 -1.59 9.48
N PRO A 331 22.32 -0.63 10.23
CA PRO A 331 20.93 -0.19 10.05
C PRO A 331 20.71 0.66 8.79
N ASP A 332 21.73 1.01 8.01
CA ASP A 332 21.65 2.12 7.07
C ASP A 332 21.33 1.72 5.60
N GLU A 333 21.83 0.61 5.06
CA GLU A 333 21.75 0.41 3.59
C GLU A 333 20.34 0.03 3.04
N ASP A 334 19.45 -0.56 3.85
CA ASP A 334 18.19 -1.17 3.35
C ASP A 334 16.89 -0.36 3.59
N GLN A 335 16.99 0.82 4.20
CA GLN A 335 15.80 1.52 4.72
C GLN A 335 14.86 2.02 3.61
N GLN A 336 15.39 2.34 2.43
CA GLN A 336 14.62 2.83 1.29
C GLN A 336 13.70 1.75 0.70
N TRP A 337 14.18 0.50 0.59
CA TRP A 337 13.37 -0.64 0.18
C TRP A 337 12.39 -1.06 1.28
N ALA A 338 12.83 -1.03 2.55
CA ALA A 338 11.97 -1.32 3.68
C ALA A 338 10.76 -0.37 3.75
N LEU A 339 10.98 0.92 3.50
CA LEU A 339 9.91 1.92 3.43
C LEU A 339 8.91 1.61 2.30
N ARG A 340 9.40 1.34 1.08
CA ARG A 340 8.53 1.02 -0.07
C ARG A 340 7.72 -0.24 0.16
N CYS A 341 8.34 -1.30 0.70
CA CYS A 341 7.62 -2.53 1.04
C CYS A 341 6.56 -2.29 2.12
N ALA A 342 6.86 -1.48 3.14
CA ALA A 342 5.90 -1.14 4.19
C ALA A 342 4.72 -0.34 3.66
N LEU A 343 4.98 0.67 2.81
CA LEU A 343 3.95 1.44 2.12
C LEU A 343 3.09 0.56 1.20
N ALA A 344 3.70 -0.29 0.38
CA ALA A 344 2.98 -1.18 -0.52
C ALA A 344 2.04 -2.13 0.26
N ARG A 345 2.54 -2.76 1.34
CA ARG A 345 1.70 -3.60 2.22
C ARG A 345 0.57 -2.81 2.87
N HIS A 346 0.87 -1.62 3.37
CA HIS A 346 -0.12 -0.73 3.97
C HIS A 346 -1.23 -0.40 2.97
N TYR A 347 -0.88 -0.02 1.75
CA TYR A 347 -1.85 0.32 0.72
C TYR A 347 -2.66 -0.89 0.25
N ILE A 348 -2.04 -2.08 0.10
CA ILE A 348 -2.81 -3.31 -0.16
C ILE A 348 -3.85 -3.51 0.95
N TYR A 349 -3.41 -3.56 2.22
CA TYR A 349 -4.34 -3.76 3.34
C TYR A 349 -5.45 -2.71 3.39
N HIS A 350 -5.11 -1.45 3.16
CA HIS A 350 -6.06 -0.36 3.15
C HIS A 350 -7.08 -0.51 2.00
N PHE A 351 -6.64 -0.70 0.76
CA PHE A 351 -7.53 -0.82 -0.39
C PHE A 351 -8.40 -2.07 -0.34
N GLU A 352 -7.81 -3.21 0.00
CA GLU A 352 -8.51 -4.48 0.16
C GLU A 352 -9.61 -4.39 1.24
N ALA A 353 -9.39 -3.62 2.31
CA ALA A 353 -10.41 -3.38 3.31
C ALA A 353 -11.57 -2.49 2.84
N HIS A 354 -11.35 -1.66 1.83
CA HIS A 354 -12.38 -0.74 1.37
C HIS A 354 -13.07 -1.21 0.09
N VAL A 355 -12.48 -2.12 -0.69
CA VAL A 355 -13.09 -2.67 -1.92
C VAL A 355 -13.02 -4.20 -1.90
N PRO A 356 -13.90 -4.86 -1.12
CA PRO A 356 -13.99 -6.32 -1.15
C PRO A 356 -14.34 -6.81 -2.56
N ASP A 357 -13.93 -8.04 -2.88
CA ASP A 357 -14.19 -8.73 -4.15
C ASP A 357 -13.50 -8.15 -5.39
N SER A 358 -12.57 -7.20 -5.23
CA SER A 358 -11.72 -6.71 -6.33
C SER A 358 -10.67 -7.74 -6.77
N GLU A 359 -10.11 -7.52 -7.96
CA GLU A 359 -8.94 -8.27 -8.42
C GLU A 359 -7.69 -7.88 -7.61
N GLY A 360 -7.08 -8.87 -6.94
CA GLY A 360 -5.95 -8.64 -6.06
C GLY A 360 -4.71 -8.07 -6.77
N GLU A 361 -4.49 -8.43 -8.03
CA GLU A 361 -3.38 -7.91 -8.82
C GLU A 361 -3.52 -6.41 -9.10
N SER A 362 -4.70 -6.01 -9.55
CA SER A 362 -5.05 -4.62 -9.85
C SER A 362 -4.83 -3.70 -8.64
N ILE A 363 -5.29 -4.13 -7.46
CA ILE A 363 -5.04 -3.44 -6.20
C ILE A 363 -3.55 -3.39 -5.88
N THR A 364 -2.84 -4.50 -6.07
CA THR A 364 -1.42 -4.60 -5.71
C THR A 364 -0.54 -3.73 -6.62
N SER A 365 -0.81 -3.69 -7.93
CA SER A 365 -0.16 -2.81 -8.89
C SER A 365 -0.34 -1.35 -8.50
N LEU A 366 -1.56 -0.93 -8.17
CA LEU A 366 -1.87 0.42 -7.68
C LEU A 366 -1.17 0.73 -6.36
N ALA A 367 -1.12 -0.22 -5.43
CA ALA A 367 -0.43 -0.07 -4.16
C ALA A 367 1.08 0.16 -4.34
N TRP A 368 1.74 -0.58 -5.24
CA TRP A 368 3.16 -0.37 -5.54
C TRP A 368 3.43 0.95 -6.25
N TRP A 369 2.60 1.30 -7.25
CA TRP A 369 2.71 2.58 -7.93
C TRP A 369 2.59 3.74 -6.95
N PHE A 370 1.57 3.72 -6.09
CA PHE A 370 1.33 4.79 -5.13
C PHE A 370 2.40 4.80 -4.02
N ALA A 371 2.85 3.63 -3.55
CA ALA A 371 3.98 3.53 -2.63
C ALA A 371 5.26 4.19 -3.22
N GLY A 372 5.49 4.03 -4.51
CA GLY A 372 6.57 4.72 -5.23
C GLY A 372 6.44 6.23 -5.18
N LYS A 373 5.26 6.78 -5.51
CA LYS A 373 4.99 8.22 -5.48
C LYS A 373 5.12 8.81 -4.06
N VAL A 374 4.69 8.08 -3.04
CA VAL A 374 4.80 8.51 -1.63
C VAL A 374 6.24 8.45 -1.14
N ALA A 375 6.98 7.39 -1.48
CA ALA A 375 8.38 7.26 -1.09
C ALA A 375 9.27 8.37 -1.67
N GLN A 376 8.92 8.90 -2.85
CA GLN A 376 9.61 10.04 -3.48
C GLN A 376 9.44 11.37 -2.73
N LEU A 377 8.46 11.49 -1.82
CA LEU A 377 8.28 12.69 -0.99
C LEU A 377 9.35 12.84 0.09
N PHE A 378 10.01 11.75 0.45
CA PHE A 378 10.91 11.72 1.59
C PHE A 378 12.37 11.86 1.14
N PRO A 379 13.25 12.39 2.01
CA PRO A 379 14.67 12.44 1.72
C PRO A 379 15.21 11.07 1.37
N ASP A 380 15.96 10.98 0.27
CA ASP A 380 16.51 9.74 -0.26
C ASP A 380 17.78 9.31 0.49
N THR A 381 17.73 9.36 1.82
CA THR A 381 18.78 8.91 2.71
C THR A 381 18.27 7.76 3.57
N PRO A 382 19.16 6.84 3.99
CA PRO A 382 18.87 5.82 5.01
C PRO A 382 18.07 6.33 6.21
N GLY A 383 18.59 7.37 6.87
CA GLY A 383 17.99 7.95 8.08
C GLY A 383 16.63 8.60 7.81
N GLY A 384 16.46 9.27 6.67
CA GLY A 384 15.16 9.81 6.25
C GLY A 384 14.14 8.70 6.06
N SER A 385 14.50 7.66 5.29
CA SER A 385 13.61 6.52 5.03
C SER A 385 13.21 5.77 6.30
N GLN A 386 14.16 5.57 7.22
CA GLN A 386 13.89 4.94 8.52
C GLN A 386 12.94 5.80 9.36
N PHE A 387 13.18 7.12 9.42
CA PHE A 387 12.36 8.06 10.17
C PHE A 387 10.89 8.02 9.71
N TYR A 388 10.61 8.16 8.41
CA TYR A 388 9.23 8.14 7.92
C TYR A 388 8.60 6.77 8.00
N ARG A 389 9.37 5.69 7.78
CA ARG A 389 8.88 4.32 7.99
C ARG A 389 8.38 4.12 9.42
N LYS A 390 9.18 4.53 10.41
CA LYS A 390 8.87 4.35 11.82
C LYS A 390 7.77 5.28 12.32
N ASN A 391 7.83 6.56 11.97
CA ASN A 391 6.98 7.59 12.59
C ASN A 391 5.68 7.88 11.83
N TRP A 392 5.59 7.51 10.54
CA TRP A 392 4.38 7.75 9.73
C TRP A 392 3.76 6.45 9.25
N VAL A 393 4.56 5.57 8.65
CA VAL A 393 4.03 4.38 7.96
C VAL A 393 3.70 3.26 8.93
N SER A 394 4.46 3.08 10.01
CA SER A 394 4.26 1.97 10.97
C SER A 394 2.84 1.94 11.54
N ASP A 395 2.37 3.06 12.09
CA ASP A 395 1.03 3.16 12.69
C ASP A 395 -0.07 2.98 11.63
N ALA A 396 0.12 3.55 10.45
CA ALA A 396 -0.81 3.43 9.34
C ALA A 396 -0.91 1.97 8.86
N LEU A 397 0.25 1.29 8.70
CA LEU A 397 0.36 -0.10 8.32
C LEU A 397 -0.31 -1.01 9.34
N GLU A 398 -0.04 -0.81 10.63
CA GLU A 398 -0.64 -1.60 11.71
C GLU A 398 -2.17 -1.45 11.71
N LEU A 399 -2.66 -0.21 11.61
CA LEU A 399 -4.08 0.06 11.53
C LEU A 399 -4.70 -0.60 10.29
N SER A 400 -4.07 -0.48 9.12
CA SER A 400 -4.56 -1.09 7.88
C SER A 400 -4.53 -2.62 7.95
N ALA A 401 -3.49 -3.22 8.53
CA ALA A 401 -3.43 -4.66 8.77
C ALA A 401 -4.59 -5.12 9.66
N ARG A 402 -4.87 -4.40 10.76
CA ARG A 402 -6.04 -4.69 11.62
C ARG A 402 -7.36 -4.62 10.86
N LYS A 403 -7.56 -3.56 10.05
CA LYS A 403 -8.73 -3.44 9.17
C LYS A 403 -8.83 -4.64 8.23
N TRP A 404 -7.72 -4.98 7.59
CA TRP A 404 -7.60 -6.05 6.61
C TRP A 404 -7.90 -7.43 7.18
N LEU A 405 -7.48 -7.73 8.42
CA LEU A 405 -7.79 -9.00 9.10
C LEU A 405 -9.30 -9.23 9.27
N HIS A 406 -10.12 -8.19 9.18
CA HIS A 406 -11.59 -8.28 9.26
C HIS A 406 -12.28 -8.41 7.90
N THR A 407 -11.51 -8.55 6.82
CA THR A 407 -12.02 -8.52 5.44
C THR A 407 -12.31 -9.91 4.88
N LYS A 408 -12.99 -9.98 3.72
CA LYS A 408 -13.18 -11.23 2.97
C LYS A 408 -12.00 -11.48 2.03
N SER A 409 -11.86 -12.71 1.53
CA SER A 409 -10.79 -13.04 0.58
C SER A 409 -10.92 -12.21 -0.69
N ILE A 410 -9.76 -11.83 -1.21
CA ILE A 410 -9.58 -11.15 -2.50
C ILE A 410 -8.94 -12.12 -3.48
N GLY A 411 -9.14 -11.87 -4.77
CA GLY A 411 -8.61 -12.70 -5.84
C GLY A 411 -7.10 -12.98 -5.68
N LYS A 412 -6.70 -14.19 -6.05
CA LYS A 412 -5.29 -14.61 -6.02
C LYS A 412 -4.50 -13.86 -7.09
N SER A 413 -3.25 -13.54 -6.78
CA SER A 413 -2.29 -12.95 -7.71
C SER A 413 -0.87 -13.21 -7.18
N ALA A 414 0.06 -13.50 -8.09
CA ALA A 414 1.46 -13.73 -7.75
C ALA A 414 2.10 -12.47 -7.16
N LEU A 415 1.80 -11.28 -7.70
CA LEU A 415 2.26 -10.01 -7.18
C LEU A 415 1.70 -9.71 -5.78
N ARG A 416 0.41 -10.00 -5.56
CA ARG A 416 -0.23 -9.89 -4.25
C ARG A 416 0.46 -10.78 -3.22
N HIS A 417 0.69 -12.05 -3.57
CA HIS A 417 1.44 -12.99 -2.76
C HIS A 417 2.85 -12.46 -2.43
N ALA A 418 3.61 -12.09 -3.47
CA ALA A 418 4.97 -11.59 -3.30
C ALA A 418 5.03 -10.40 -2.34
N THR A 419 4.08 -9.48 -2.42
CA THR A 419 4.08 -8.27 -1.58
C THR A 419 3.75 -8.56 -0.11
N LEU A 420 2.81 -9.48 0.14
CA LEU A 420 2.37 -9.83 1.49
C LEU A 420 3.31 -10.81 2.20
N ILE A 421 3.96 -11.69 1.44
CA ILE A 421 4.77 -12.78 1.98
C ILE A 421 6.25 -12.45 1.99
N LEU A 422 6.79 -12.00 0.85
CA LEU A 422 8.23 -11.87 0.68
C LEU A 422 8.73 -10.61 1.40
N PRO A 423 9.96 -10.65 1.96
CA PRO A 423 10.62 -9.47 2.48
C PRO A 423 10.73 -8.38 1.42
N SER A 424 11.12 -8.74 0.20
CA SER A 424 11.19 -7.84 -0.96
C SER A 424 10.98 -8.62 -2.26
N PRO A 425 9.90 -8.36 -3.02
CA PRO A 425 9.72 -8.94 -4.36
C PRO A 425 10.88 -8.62 -5.32
N TRP A 426 11.50 -7.44 -5.13
CA TRP A 426 12.62 -6.96 -5.92
C TRP A 426 13.89 -7.77 -5.67
N ALA A 427 14.20 -8.05 -4.40
CA ALA A 427 15.37 -8.85 -4.02
C ALA A 427 15.26 -10.27 -4.57
N VAL A 428 14.12 -10.93 -4.32
CA VAL A 428 13.86 -12.30 -4.82
C VAL A 428 13.90 -12.33 -6.34
N GLY A 429 13.29 -11.33 -6.99
CA GLY A 429 13.28 -11.22 -8.44
C GLY A 429 14.67 -11.07 -9.06
N LEU A 430 15.53 -10.23 -8.46
CA LEU A 430 16.90 -10.05 -8.93
C LEU A 430 17.73 -11.32 -8.76
N LEU A 431 17.63 -12.00 -7.61
CA LEU A 431 18.31 -13.28 -7.37
C LEU A 431 17.88 -14.36 -8.36
N ALA A 432 16.57 -14.48 -8.62
CA ALA A 432 16.04 -15.47 -9.56
C ALA A 432 16.56 -15.23 -10.99
N MET A 433 16.60 -13.97 -11.44
CA MET A 433 17.13 -13.59 -12.74
C MET A 433 18.65 -13.86 -12.86
N MET A 434 19.42 -13.60 -11.79
CA MET A 434 20.85 -13.92 -11.74
C MET A 434 21.13 -15.40 -11.95
N GLY A 435 20.22 -16.32 -11.57
CA GLY A 435 20.44 -17.76 -11.69
C GLY A 435 20.81 -18.20 -13.11
N ARG A 436 20.22 -17.58 -14.13
CA ARG A 436 20.50 -17.94 -15.53
C ARG A 436 21.89 -17.52 -16.01
N LYS A 437 22.44 -16.46 -15.40
CA LYS A 437 23.65 -15.74 -15.87
C LYS A 437 24.78 -15.67 -14.83
N LEU A 438 24.65 -16.35 -13.69
CA LEU A 438 25.60 -16.23 -12.58
C LEU A 438 27.06 -16.44 -12.99
N ASP A 439 27.35 -17.48 -13.80
CA ASP A 439 28.73 -17.80 -14.20
C ASP A 439 29.38 -16.65 -15.00
N ASP A 440 28.59 -15.99 -15.86
CA ASP A 440 29.02 -14.85 -16.66
C ASP A 440 29.26 -13.58 -15.81
N LEU A 441 28.72 -13.53 -14.58
CA LEU A 441 28.91 -12.45 -13.61
C LEU A 441 30.20 -12.61 -12.77
N LYS A 442 31.00 -13.64 -13.04
CA LYS A 442 32.33 -13.87 -12.44
C LYS A 442 32.32 -13.85 -10.90
N PRO A 443 31.53 -14.74 -10.26
CA PRO A 443 31.41 -14.80 -8.80
C PRO A 443 32.75 -15.10 -8.09
N ASP A 444 33.63 -15.87 -8.73
CA ASP A 444 34.95 -16.23 -8.19
C ASP A 444 35.97 -15.08 -8.23
N GLU A 445 35.73 -14.05 -9.07
CA GLU A 445 36.59 -12.85 -9.14
C GLU A 445 36.23 -11.83 -8.05
N GLN A 446 35.16 -12.05 -7.29
CA GLN A 446 34.70 -11.12 -6.26
C GLN A 446 35.43 -11.29 -4.93
N GLU A 447 35.52 -10.18 -4.17
CA GLU A 447 36.09 -10.18 -2.83
C GLU A 447 35.32 -11.12 -1.89
N GLU A 448 36.03 -11.74 -0.95
CA GLU A 448 35.44 -12.69 0.01
C GLU A 448 34.29 -12.08 0.81
N ILE A 449 34.42 -10.81 1.23
CA ILE A 449 33.37 -10.08 1.95
C ILE A 449 32.07 -9.97 1.14
N VAL A 450 32.18 -9.71 -0.17
CA VAL A 450 31.05 -9.61 -1.10
C VAL A 450 30.36 -10.96 -1.25
N ARG A 451 31.15 -12.03 -1.40
CA ARG A 451 30.66 -13.40 -1.52
C ARG A 451 29.91 -13.84 -0.25
N ILE A 452 30.45 -13.54 0.93
CA ILE A 452 29.79 -13.83 2.22
C ILE A 452 28.46 -13.06 2.34
N ARG A 453 28.46 -11.75 2.05
CA ARG A 453 27.23 -10.94 2.07
C ARG A 453 26.18 -11.49 1.11
N PHE A 454 26.59 -11.88 -0.10
CA PHE A 454 25.68 -12.44 -1.10
C PHE A 454 25.13 -13.80 -0.67
N HIS A 455 25.97 -14.68 -0.13
CA HIS A 455 25.53 -15.98 0.39
C HIS A 455 24.47 -15.82 1.50
N ASN A 456 24.69 -14.90 2.44
CA ASN A 456 23.74 -14.61 3.51
C ASN A 456 22.43 -14.02 2.97
N ALA A 457 22.51 -13.09 2.02
CA ALA A 457 21.35 -12.51 1.37
C ALA A 457 20.53 -13.56 0.61
N LEU A 458 21.19 -14.44 -0.16
CA LEU A 458 20.56 -15.54 -0.88
C LEU A 458 19.81 -16.47 0.09
N LEU A 459 20.45 -16.92 1.17
CA LEU A 459 19.81 -17.76 2.18
C LEU A 459 18.60 -17.09 2.82
N ALA A 460 18.73 -15.82 3.21
CA ALA A 460 17.65 -15.07 3.84
C ALA A 460 16.44 -14.95 2.92
N GLN A 461 16.64 -14.59 1.64
CA GLN A 461 15.54 -14.50 0.67
C GLN A 461 14.95 -15.87 0.33
N ALA A 462 15.80 -16.89 0.25
CA ALA A 462 15.39 -18.25 -0.06
C ALA A 462 14.47 -18.81 1.05
N ILE A 463 14.86 -18.73 2.32
CA ILE A 463 14.02 -19.25 3.43
C ILE A 463 12.59 -18.66 3.41
N HIS A 464 12.45 -17.38 3.07
CA HIS A 464 11.13 -16.73 2.99
C HIS A 464 10.33 -17.07 1.73
N ARG A 465 10.97 -17.56 0.68
CA ARG A 465 10.33 -17.89 -0.61
C ARG A 465 9.91 -19.35 -0.72
N LEU A 466 10.39 -20.22 0.17
CA LEU A 466 10.08 -21.66 0.14
C LEU A 466 8.56 -21.91 0.01
N PRO A 467 8.13 -22.86 -0.83
CA PRO A 467 8.94 -23.52 -1.87
C PRO A 467 9.27 -22.60 -3.06
N PHE A 468 10.48 -22.75 -3.61
CA PHE A 468 11.04 -22.03 -4.76
C PHE A 468 10.38 -22.40 -6.09
N SER A 469 9.93 -23.65 -6.18
CA SER A 469 9.59 -24.31 -7.43
C SER A 469 8.09 -24.58 -7.51
N VAL A 470 7.27 -23.54 -7.69
CA VAL A 470 5.83 -23.75 -7.88
C VAL A 470 5.43 -23.40 -9.30
N GLY A 471 5.59 -24.39 -10.18
CA GLY A 471 5.30 -24.31 -11.61
C GLY A 471 6.27 -23.39 -12.35
N GLU A 472 7.14 -23.95 -13.19
CA GLU A 472 7.76 -23.12 -14.23
C GLU A 472 6.62 -22.55 -15.08
N SER A 473 6.39 -21.24 -14.98
CA SER A 473 5.53 -20.57 -15.94
C SER A 473 6.31 -20.51 -17.24
N ASP A 474 5.73 -21.06 -18.32
CA ASP A 474 6.30 -20.92 -19.67
C ASP A 474 6.36 -19.44 -20.11
N ASP A 475 5.60 -18.56 -19.45
CA ASP A 475 5.52 -17.13 -19.72
C ASP A 475 5.38 -16.34 -18.40
N PRO A 476 6.47 -16.16 -17.63
CA PRO A 476 6.42 -15.46 -16.35
C PRO A 476 6.18 -13.97 -16.56
N THR A 477 5.27 -13.40 -15.77
CA THR A 477 4.97 -11.97 -15.78
C THR A 477 5.98 -11.19 -14.94
N TYR A 478 6.43 -11.77 -13.82
CA TYR A 478 7.29 -11.11 -12.84
C TYR A 478 8.62 -11.85 -12.64
N THR A 479 9.69 -11.14 -12.30
CA THR A 479 11.01 -11.77 -12.11
C THR A 479 11.04 -12.75 -10.93
N PHE A 480 10.20 -12.56 -9.91
CA PHE A 480 10.17 -13.45 -8.73
C PHE A 480 9.42 -14.77 -8.98
N GLU A 481 8.84 -14.95 -10.17
CA GLU A 481 8.22 -16.20 -10.61
C GLU A 481 9.25 -17.18 -11.18
N TYR A 482 10.43 -16.69 -11.56
CA TYR A 482 11.55 -17.59 -11.89
C TYR A 482 11.98 -18.38 -10.65
N PRO A 483 12.38 -19.65 -10.83
CA PRO A 483 12.77 -20.49 -9.70
C PRO A 483 14.11 -20.01 -9.11
N LEU A 484 14.23 -20.05 -7.78
CA LEU A 484 15.49 -19.78 -7.09
C LEU A 484 16.45 -20.99 -7.10
N THR A 485 16.00 -22.16 -7.54
CA THR A 485 16.81 -23.38 -7.57
C THR A 485 18.06 -23.22 -8.44
N ASP A 486 17.95 -22.52 -9.57
CA ASP A 486 19.07 -22.28 -10.49
C ASP A 486 20.18 -21.46 -9.84
N ILE A 487 19.82 -20.35 -9.18
CA ILE A 487 20.81 -19.50 -8.51
C ILE A 487 21.45 -20.23 -7.32
N ILE A 488 20.66 -21.00 -6.55
CA ILE A 488 21.18 -21.77 -5.42
C ILE A 488 22.15 -22.85 -5.90
N ALA A 489 21.78 -23.62 -6.94
CA ALA A 489 22.60 -24.71 -7.48
C ALA A 489 23.91 -24.21 -8.09
N LYS A 490 23.87 -23.11 -8.85
CA LYS A 490 25.11 -22.52 -9.39
C LYS A 490 25.96 -21.88 -8.30
N TRP A 491 25.34 -21.12 -7.38
CA TRP A 491 26.08 -20.51 -6.27
C TRP A 491 26.77 -21.54 -5.38
N SER A 492 26.14 -22.70 -5.14
CA SER A 492 26.71 -23.77 -4.32
C SER A 492 28.01 -24.36 -4.91
N ALA A 493 28.19 -24.33 -6.24
CA ALA A 493 29.42 -24.73 -6.90
C ALA A 493 30.61 -23.81 -6.56
N HIS A 494 30.33 -22.56 -6.19
CA HIS A 494 31.32 -21.56 -5.77
C HIS A 494 31.56 -21.53 -4.26
N GLN A 495 30.88 -22.36 -3.45
CA GLN A 495 31.01 -22.33 -1.99
C GLN A 495 31.93 -23.42 -1.44
N PRO A 496 32.54 -23.21 -0.26
CA PRO A 496 33.18 -24.27 0.52
C PRO A 496 32.20 -25.42 0.85
N ASP A 497 32.73 -26.61 1.09
CA ASP A 497 31.95 -27.84 1.31
C ASP A 497 30.83 -27.72 2.37
N GLU A 498 31.07 -26.99 3.45
CA GLU A 498 30.07 -26.80 4.52
C GLU A 498 28.87 -25.97 4.06
N GLN A 499 29.13 -24.82 3.44
CA GLN A 499 28.08 -23.95 2.89
C GLN A 499 27.36 -24.60 1.71
N ARG A 500 28.09 -25.36 0.89
CA ARG A 500 27.51 -26.15 -0.20
C ARG A 500 26.50 -27.17 0.33
N LYS A 501 26.84 -27.91 1.39
CA LYS A 501 25.91 -28.86 2.03
C LYS A 501 24.65 -28.18 2.54
N GLY A 502 24.77 -27.02 3.18
CA GLY A 502 23.61 -26.26 3.65
C GLY A 502 22.68 -25.82 2.51
N LEU A 503 23.24 -25.41 1.36
CA LEU A 503 22.45 -25.09 0.16
C LEU A 503 21.80 -26.33 -0.46
N ASP A 504 22.52 -27.46 -0.51
CA ASP A 504 21.98 -28.73 -1.01
C ASP A 504 20.83 -29.25 -0.12
N GLU A 505 20.96 -29.13 1.21
CA GLU A 505 19.90 -29.43 2.18
C GLU A 505 18.67 -28.54 1.97
N LEU A 506 18.87 -27.24 1.73
CA LEU A 506 17.80 -26.29 1.44
C LEU A 506 17.03 -26.66 0.15
N VAL A 507 17.74 -27.10 -0.90
CA VAL A 507 17.11 -27.58 -2.14
C VAL A 507 16.36 -28.90 -1.90
N ALA A 508 16.89 -29.81 -1.08
CA ALA A 508 16.20 -31.04 -0.75
C ALA A 508 14.89 -30.77 0.03
N GLU A 509 14.94 -29.80 0.95
CA GLU A 509 13.77 -29.38 1.72
C GLU A 509 12.73 -28.69 0.84
N ASP A 510 13.14 -27.86 -0.13
CA ASP A 510 12.24 -27.30 -1.15
C ASP A 510 11.49 -28.38 -1.91
N GLN A 511 12.21 -29.39 -2.42
CA GLN A 511 11.60 -30.49 -3.16
C GLN A 511 10.58 -31.25 -2.32
N ASN A 512 10.86 -31.46 -1.04
CA ASN A 512 9.93 -32.11 -0.12
C ASN A 512 8.68 -31.23 0.10
N LEU A 513 8.87 -29.97 0.49
CA LEU A 513 7.80 -29.05 0.89
C LEU A 513 6.97 -28.50 -0.29
N SER A 514 7.47 -28.61 -1.52
CA SER A 514 6.76 -28.21 -2.74
C SER A 514 5.53 -29.07 -3.07
N THR A 515 5.35 -30.21 -2.40
CA THR A 515 4.24 -31.14 -2.65
C THR A 515 3.22 -31.09 -1.51
N ALA A 516 1.93 -31.24 -1.84
CA ALA A 516 0.85 -31.34 -0.85
C ALA A 516 1.11 -32.42 0.21
N LYS A 517 1.65 -33.56 -0.21
CA LYS A 517 2.04 -34.65 0.70
C LYS A 517 3.17 -34.23 1.63
N GLY A 518 4.27 -33.69 1.08
CA GLY A 518 5.44 -33.34 1.88
C GLY A 518 5.16 -32.23 2.88
N ILE A 519 4.37 -31.20 2.51
CA ILE A 519 3.96 -30.17 3.46
C ILE A 519 3.07 -30.74 4.58
N CYS A 520 2.13 -31.64 4.27
CA CYS A 520 1.29 -32.28 5.28
C CYS A 520 2.08 -33.21 6.20
N ASP A 521 3.03 -33.97 5.67
CA ASP A 521 3.90 -34.84 6.47
C ASP A 521 4.79 -34.01 7.41
N ALA A 522 5.36 -32.90 6.92
CA ALA A 522 6.13 -31.97 7.75
C ALA A 522 5.26 -31.29 8.84
N LEU A 523 4.02 -30.91 8.50
CA LEU A 523 3.08 -30.36 9.48
C LEU A 523 2.75 -31.35 10.59
N ARG A 524 2.56 -32.65 10.28
CA ARG A 524 2.26 -33.67 11.31
C ARG A 524 3.35 -33.80 12.34
N THR A 525 4.61 -33.65 11.94
CA THR A 525 5.78 -33.75 12.84
C THR A 525 6.22 -32.42 13.43
N LEU A 526 5.52 -31.31 13.12
CA LEU A 526 5.99 -29.96 13.42
C LEU A 526 6.34 -29.74 14.89
N GLY A 527 5.50 -30.20 15.81
CA GLY A 527 5.69 -30.04 17.25
C GLY A 527 6.97 -30.67 17.81
N ASP A 528 7.51 -31.69 17.14
CA ASP A 528 8.73 -32.40 17.54
C ASP A 528 9.99 -31.92 16.80
N THR A 529 9.84 -31.03 15.82
CA THR A 529 10.97 -30.53 15.02
C THR A 529 11.65 -29.33 15.68
N PRO A 530 12.95 -29.09 15.42
CA PRO A 530 13.64 -27.88 15.89
C PRO A 530 12.99 -26.59 15.38
N LEU A 531 13.08 -25.50 16.15
CA LEU A 531 12.44 -24.21 15.85
C LEU A 531 12.73 -23.68 14.43
N HIS A 532 13.96 -23.78 13.95
CA HIS A 532 14.31 -23.30 12.60
C HIS A 532 13.56 -24.08 11.50
N ASN A 533 13.38 -25.40 11.67
CA ASN A 533 12.58 -26.21 10.76
C ASN A 533 11.09 -25.87 10.88
N GLN A 534 10.61 -25.58 12.08
CA GLN A 534 9.23 -25.14 12.26
C GLN A 534 8.93 -23.85 11.49
N ILE A 535 9.84 -22.88 11.54
CA ILE A 535 9.77 -21.63 10.80
C ILE A 535 9.75 -21.90 9.28
N VAL A 536 10.64 -22.78 8.80
CA VAL A 536 10.70 -23.18 7.39
C VAL A 536 9.38 -23.81 6.92
N VAL A 537 8.82 -24.76 7.67
CA VAL A 537 7.53 -25.40 7.33
C VAL A 537 6.39 -24.37 7.34
N ALA A 538 6.39 -23.44 8.29
CA ALA A 538 5.38 -22.39 8.35
C ALA A 538 5.46 -21.41 7.16
N PHE A 539 6.67 -21.02 6.72
CA PHE A 539 6.85 -20.26 5.49
C PHE A 539 6.40 -21.03 4.26
N ALA A 540 6.80 -22.30 4.14
CA ALA A 540 6.41 -23.16 3.03
C ALA A 540 4.89 -23.31 2.93
N LEU A 541 4.21 -23.56 4.05
CA LEU A 541 2.75 -23.59 4.08
C LEU A 541 2.18 -22.25 3.62
N ARG A 542 2.66 -21.12 4.16
CA ARG A 542 2.16 -19.78 3.83
C ARG A 542 2.30 -19.45 2.34
N THR A 543 3.37 -19.87 1.69
CA THR A 543 3.55 -19.75 0.24
C THR A 543 2.62 -20.71 -0.52
N MET A 544 2.57 -21.97 -0.11
CA MET A 544 1.77 -23.01 -0.78
C MET A 544 0.27 -22.72 -0.76
N VAL A 545 -0.27 -22.16 0.33
CA VAL A 545 -1.72 -21.81 0.39
C VAL A 545 -2.12 -20.74 -0.63
N TYR A 546 -1.16 -19.93 -1.11
CA TYR A 546 -1.38 -18.95 -2.16
C TYR A 546 -1.29 -19.57 -3.56
N LEU A 547 -0.27 -20.41 -3.78
CA LEU A 547 0.06 -20.91 -5.11
C LEU A 547 -0.70 -22.21 -5.48
N ALA A 548 -0.98 -23.06 -4.49
CA ALA A 548 -1.61 -24.37 -4.63
C ALA A 548 -2.81 -24.49 -3.66
N PRO A 549 -3.90 -23.73 -3.86
CA PRO A 549 -5.04 -23.66 -2.93
C PRO A 549 -5.75 -25.00 -2.65
N GLU A 550 -5.63 -25.96 -3.56
CA GLU A 550 -6.18 -27.30 -3.45
C GLU A 550 -5.65 -28.06 -2.22
N ILE A 551 -4.49 -27.68 -1.67
CA ILE A 551 -3.95 -28.29 -0.45
C ILE A 551 -4.84 -28.07 0.78
N GLY A 552 -5.81 -27.15 0.72
CA GLY A 552 -6.67 -26.82 1.86
C GLY A 552 -7.39 -28.04 2.46
N ASN A 553 -7.74 -29.04 1.64
CA ASN A 553 -8.35 -30.27 2.14
C ASN A 553 -7.33 -31.16 2.85
N ASP A 554 -6.13 -31.31 2.30
CA ASP A 554 -5.08 -32.15 2.88
C ASP A 554 -4.56 -31.55 4.19
N VAL A 555 -4.41 -30.21 4.24
CA VAL A 555 -4.04 -29.48 5.47
C VAL A 555 -5.15 -29.60 6.52
N TRP A 556 -6.43 -29.58 6.11
CA TRP A 556 -7.55 -29.76 7.03
C TRP A 556 -7.47 -31.10 7.78
N GLU A 557 -7.13 -32.17 7.08
CA GLU A 557 -7.00 -33.50 7.69
C GLU A 557 -5.97 -33.51 8.83
N VAL A 558 -4.84 -32.82 8.64
CA VAL A 558 -3.80 -32.68 9.67
C VAL A 558 -4.29 -31.87 10.87
N ILE A 559 -4.82 -30.66 10.65
CA ILE A 559 -5.20 -29.77 11.76
C ILE A 559 -6.45 -30.25 12.51
N ALA A 560 -7.24 -31.13 11.91
CA ALA A 560 -8.38 -31.79 12.54
C ALA A 560 -7.97 -32.88 13.56
N GLU A 561 -6.70 -33.29 13.57
CA GLU A 561 -6.17 -34.23 14.58
C GLU A 561 -6.05 -33.54 15.96
N SER A 562 -6.58 -34.19 17.00
CA SER A 562 -6.61 -33.60 18.35
C SER A 562 -5.22 -33.43 18.95
N ASP A 563 -4.36 -34.42 18.76
CA ASP A 563 -3.01 -34.43 19.30
C ASP A 563 -2.17 -33.33 18.63
N TRP A 564 -2.30 -33.20 17.30
CA TRP A 564 -1.68 -32.11 16.55
C TRP A 564 -2.07 -30.73 17.08
N ARG A 565 -3.35 -30.47 17.34
CA ARG A 565 -3.77 -29.16 17.90
C ARG A 565 -3.18 -28.88 19.26
N HIS A 566 -3.07 -29.90 20.10
CA HIS A 566 -2.49 -29.76 21.43
C HIS A 566 -1.00 -29.45 21.35
N ASP A 567 -0.28 -30.17 20.50
CA ASP A 567 1.18 -30.06 20.39
C ASP A 567 1.61 -28.84 19.58
N VAL A 568 0.90 -28.50 18.51
CA VAL A 568 1.26 -27.36 17.67
C VAL A 568 0.61 -26.07 18.16
N LEU A 569 -0.73 -25.95 18.13
CA LEU A 569 -1.38 -24.69 18.51
C LEU A 569 -1.21 -24.36 20.00
N GLY A 570 -0.95 -25.35 20.84
CA GLY A 570 -0.84 -25.20 22.28
C GLY A 570 0.58 -25.01 22.82
N LYS A 571 1.64 -25.35 22.07
CA LYS A 571 3.02 -25.39 22.60
C LYS A 571 4.10 -24.82 21.70
N THR A 572 3.79 -24.52 20.43
CA THR A 572 4.81 -23.98 19.51
C THR A 572 5.17 -22.53 19.87
N ASP A 573 6.36 -22.10 19.46
CA ASP A 573 6.79 -20.72 19.57
C ASP A 573 5.79 -19.75 18.91
N ILE A 574 5.59 -18.59 19.53
CA ILE A 574 4.62 -17.58 19.12
C ILE A 574 4.85 -17.15 17.68
N LYS A 575 6.11 -16.99 17.24
CA LYS A 575 6.42 -16.57 15.88
C LYS A 575 5.99 -17.62 14.85
N VAL A 576 6.20 -18.90 15.15
CA VAL A 576 5.76 -20.00 14.29
C VAL A 576 4.24 -20.02 14.24
N LEU A 577 3.58 -19.86 15.39
CA LEU A 577 2.13 -19.83 15.45
C LEU A 577 1.56 -18.68 14.62
N GLU A 578 2.09 -17.46 14.71
CA GLU A 578 1.65 -16.32 13.89
C GLU A 578 1.74 -16.61 12.39
N LEU A 579 2.83 -17.25 11.93
CA LEU A 579 3.00 -17.67 10.53
C LEU A 579 1.95 -18.69 10.12
N LEU A 580 1.70 -19.71 10.95
CA LEU A 580 0.67 -20.73 10.71
C LEU A 580 -0.73 -20.11 10.68
N LEU A 581 -1.08 -19.25 11.64
CA LEU A 581 -2.37 -18.57 11.71
C LEU A 581 -2.60 -17.67 10.49
N SER A 582 -1.54 -17.03 9.97
CA SER A 582 -1.60 -16.29 8.70
C SER A 582 -1.94 -17.21 7.53
N ALA A 583 -1.29 -18.37 7.41
CA ALA A 583 -1.58 -19.35 6.37
C ALA A 583 -3.00 -19.93 6.48
N PHE A 584 -3.43 -20.26 7.70
CA PHE A 584 -4.78 -20.76 7.95
C PHE A 584 -5.85 -19.72 7.65
N ALA A 585 -5.60 -18.43 7.88
CA ALA A 585 -6.55 -17.38 7.52
C ALA A 585 -6.83 -17.36 6.01
N ILE A 586 -5.82 -17.65 5.18
CA ILE A 586 -5.94 -17.73 3.72
C ILE A 586 -6.72 -18.98 3.31
N LEU A 587 -6.34 -20.15 3.83
CA LEU A 587 -7.04 -21.42 3.55
C LEU A 587 -8.51 -21.34 3.96
N HIS A 588 -8.74 -20.84 5.17
CA HIS A 588 -10.06 -20.70 5.74
C HIS A 588 -10.97 -19.80 4.89
N ALA A 589 -10.43 -18.73 4.31
CA ALA A 589 -11.22 -17.83 3.46
C ALA A 589 -11.56 -18.44 2.08
N GLY A 590 -10.90 -19.52 1.68
CA GLY A 590 -11.22 -20.31 0.48
C GLY A 590 -11.77 -21.71 0.77
N GLY A 591 -11.96 -22.06 2.04
CA GLY A 591 -12.32 -23.41 2.49
C GLY A 591 -13.82 -23.73 2.35
N ASP A 592 -14.14 -25.02 2.48
CA ASP A 592 -15.51 -25.52 2.47
C ASP A 592 -16.26 -25.28 3.81
N ASP A 593 -17.50 -25.77 3.91
CA ASP A 593 -18.34 -25.63 5.10
C ASP A 593 -17.68 -26.16 6.40
N LYS A 594 -16.70 -27.07 6.30
CA LYS A 594 -16.00 -27.62 7.47
C LYS A 594 -15.07 -26.59 8.08
N TRP A 595 -14.29 -25.90 7.26
CA TRP A 595 -13.44 -24.79 7.70
C TRP A 595 -14.27 -23.73 8.42
N LEU A 596 -15.39 -23.34 7.82
CA LEU A 596 -16.26 -22.30 8.36
C LEU A 596 -16.92 -22.68 9.70
N SER A 597 -17.30 -23.95 9.87
CA SER A 597 -18.07 -24.39 11.05
C SER A 597 -17.21 -24.91 12.21
N MET A 598 -16.08 -25.55 11.91
CA MET A 598 -15.28 -26.29 12.89
C MET A 598 -14.00 -25.57 13.29
N PHE A 599 -13.34 -24.86 12.37
CA PHE A 599 -12.08 -24.17 12.68
C PHE A 599 -12.20 -23.14 13.81
N PRO A 600 -13.26 -22.28 13.89
CA PRO A 600 -13.41 -21.37 15.02
C PRO A 600 -13.48 -22.09 16.38
N ARG A 601 -13.96 -23.33 16.41
CA ARG A 601 -14.05 -24.14 17.64
C ARG A 601 -12.70 -24.72 18.03
N PHE A 602 -11.90 -25.15 17.06
CA PHE A 602 -10.54 -25.66 17.28
C PHE A 602 -9.64 -24.59 17.87
N VAL A 603 -9.64 -23.38 17.31
CA VAL A 603 -8.86 -22.26 17.87
C VAL A 603 -9.33 -21.91 19.29
N ALA A 604 -10.65 -21.86 19.51
CA ALA A 604 -11.19 -21.58 20.84
C ALA A 604 -10.83 -22.68 21.87
N GLU A 605 -10.79 -23.94 21.47
CA GLU A 605 -10.36 -25.04 22.33
C GLU A 605 -8.88 -24.91 22.71
N SER A 606 -7.99 -24.65 21.74
CA SER A 606 -6.57 -24.40 22.01
C SER A 606 -6.38 -23.15 22.89
N CYS A 607 -7.16 -22.09 22.66
CA CYS A 607 -7.15 -20.88 23.47
C CYS A 607 -7.56 -21.13 24.93
N GLU A 608 -8.52 -22.04 25.17
CA GLU A 608 -8.98 -22.43 26.50
C GLU A 608 -7.91 -23.25 27.26
N ALA A 609 -7.20 -24.10 26.53
CA ALA A 609 -6.12 -24.95 27.03
C ALA A 609 -4.80 -24.19 27.25
N ALA A 610 -4.57 -23.07 26.57
CA ALA A 610 -3.33 -22.29 26.69
C ALA A 610 -3.05 -21.83 28.13
N GLU A 611 -1.89 -22.23 28.67
CA GLU A 611 -1.43 -21.88 30.01
C GLU A 611 -0.72 -20.52 30.03
N GLU A 612 0.13 -20.28 29.03
CA GLU A 612 0.85 -19.01 28.84
C GLU A 612 -0.10 -17.87 28.41
N GLU A 613 0.09 -16.70 29.01
CA GLU A 613 -0.78 -15.55 28.80
C GLU A 613 -0.66 -14.96 27.39
N GLU A 614 0.57 -14.88 26.86
CA GLU A 614 0.84 -14.33 25.53
C GLU A 614 0.24 -15.21 24.43
N LEU A 615 0.47 -16.53 24.51
CA LEU A 615 -0.15 -17.52 23.63
C LEU A 615 -1.69 -17.45 23.70
N ARG A 616 -2.25 -17.38 24.91
CA ARG A 616 -3.71 -17.25 25.11
C ARG A 616 -4.25 -15.98 24.45
N ARG A 617 -3.55 -14.86 24.58
CA ARG A 617 -3.92 -13.58 23.97
C ARG A 617 -3.94 -13.68 22.45
N LEU A 618 -2.90 -14.24 21.85
CA LEU A 618 -2.80 -14.46 20.41
C LEU A 618 -3.96 -15.33 19.90
N LEU A 619 -4.19 -16.50 20.51
CA LEU A 619 -5.27 -17.40 20.13
C LEU A 619 -6.67 -16.80 20.36
N PHE A 620 -6.83 -15.95 21.37
CA PHE A 620 -8.09 -15.25 21.62
C PHE A 620 -8.40 -14.23 20.52
N TYR A 621 -7.43 -13.39 20.13
CA TYR A 621 -7.60 -12.45 19.03
C TYR A 621 -7.80 -13.16 17.70
N TYR A 622 -7.08 -14.26 17.46
CA TYR A 622 -7.30 -15.06 16.27
C TYR A 622 -8.68 -15.74 16.27
N SER A 623 -9.19 -16.19 17.43
CA SER A 623 -10.56 -16.69 17.55
C SER A 623 -11.59 -15.65 17.15
N ILE A 624 -11.38 -14.38 17.51
CA ILE A 624 -12.22 -13.26 17.06
C ILE A 624 -12.13 -13.09 15.55
N GLN A 625 -10.91 -13.11 14.99
CA GLN A 625 -10.69 -12.97 13.55
C GLN A 625 -11.41 -14.07 12.76
N VAL A 626 -11.22 -15.34 13.13
CA VAL A 626 -11.86 -16.47 12.46
C VAL A 626 -13.38 -16.37 12.57
N CYS A 627 -13.91 -15.96 13.73
CA CYS A 627 -15.35 -15.67 13.90
C CYS A 627 -15.84 -14.56 12.96
N LEU A 628 -15.09 -13.48 12.79
CA LEU A 628 -15.43 -12.37 11.87
C LEU A 628 -15.41 -12.78 10.39
N VAL A 629 -14.45 -13.62 9.99
CA VAL A 629 -14.32 -14.11 8.61
C VAL A 629 -15.44 -15.09 8.27
N THR A 630 -15.83 -15.96 9.22
CA THR A 630 -16.91 -16.96 9.05
C THR A 630 -18.32 -16.42 9.22
N ASP A 631 -18.47 -15.21 9.77
CA ASP A 631 -19.77 -14.72 10.27
C ASP A 631 -20.39 -15.67 11.31
N THR A 632 -19.54 -16.30 12.15
CA THR A 632 -19.96 -17.16 13.26
C THR A 632 -19.50 -16.59 14.59
N ILE A 633 -20.15 -16.99 15.68
CA ILE A 633 -19.79 -16.56 17.04
C ILE A 633 -19.57 -17.76 17.99
N SER A 634 -19.60 -18.99 17.49
CA SER A 634 -19.60 -20.19 18.35
C SER A 634 -18.30 -20.35 19.13
N GLY A 635 -17.15 -20.04 18.53
CA GLY A 635 -15.86 -20.06 19.24
C GLY A 635 -15.84 -19.07 20.40
N LEU A 636 -16.29 -17.83 20.17
CA LEU A 636 -16.36 -16.80 21.20
C LEU A 636 -17.37 -17.13 22.29
N GLN A 637 -18.54 -17.70 21.94
CA GLN A 637 -19.51 -18.14 22.94
C GLN A 637 -18.94 -19.22 23.86
N ARG A 638 -18.14 -20.16 23.33
CA ARG A 638 -17.44 -21.16 24.15
C ARG A 638 -16.52 -20.48 25.17
N LEU A 639 -15.67 -19.55 24.72
CA LEU A 639 -14.71 -18.87 25.59
C LEU A 639 -15.39 -18.00 26.66
N LEU A 640 -16.44 -17.26 26.28
CA LEU A 640 -17.04 -16.23 27.13
C LEU A 640 -18.22 -16.72 27.99
N ARG A 641 -18.82 -17.85 27.63
CA ARG A 641 -19.91 -18.47 28.42
C ARG A 641 -19.52 -19.82 29.03
N GLY A 642 -18.31 -20.31 28.74
CA GLY A 642 -17.77 -21.56 29.28
C GLY A 642 -17.27 -21.45 30.71
N ALA A 643 -16.75 -22.57 31.23
CA ALA A 643 -16.25 -22.69 32.60
C ALA A 643 -15.06 -21.75 32.88
N HIS A 644 -14.26 -21.45 31.85
CA HIS A 644 -13.04 -20.64 31.95
C HIS A 644 -13.24 -19.16 31.61
N LYS A 645 -14.48 -18.66 31.51
CA LYS A 645 -14.78 -17.28 31.08
C LYS A 645 -13.99 -16.17 31.78
N ARG A 646 -13.66 -16.36 33.07
CA ARG A 646 -12.91 -15.39 33.88
C ARG A 646 -11.52 -15.09 33.29
N LYS A 647 -10.89 -16.05 32.58
CA LYS A 647 -9.58 -15.87 31.94
C LYS A 647 -9.63 -14.86 30.78
N PHE A 648 -10.81 -14.59 30.21
CA PHE A 648 -10.96 -13.84 28.96
C PHE A 648 -11.59 -12.45 29.14
N ILE A 649 -11.99 -12.08 30.36
CA ILE A 649 -12.66 -10.79 30.63
C ILE A 649 -11.73 -9.62 30.26
N VAL A 650 -10.47 -9.67 30.72
CA VAL A 650 -9.47 -8.63 30.44
C VAL A 650 -9.21 -8.53 28.94
N LEU A 651 -8.94 -9.65 28.27
CA LEU A 651 -8.70 -9.70 26.82
C LEU A 651 -9.90 -9.17 26.01
N THR A 652 -11.11 -9.43 26.49
CA THR A 652 -12.35 -8.92 25.89
C THR A 652 -12.45 -7.40 26.02
N GLN A 653 -12.16 -6.88 27.20
CA GLN A 653 -12.16 -5.43 27.45
C GLN A 653 -11.12 -4.73 26.58
N GLU A 654 -9.88 -5.25 26.53
CA GLU A 654 -8.82 -4.71 25.70
C GLU A 654 -9.20 -4.66 24.22
N PHE A 655 -9.74 -5.77 23.68
CA PHE A 655 -10.16 -5.80 22.27
C PHE A 655 -11.29 -4.80 22.00
N ARG A 656 -12.25 -4.66 22.93
CA ARG A 656 -13.34 -3.69 22.79
C ARG A 656 -12.83 -2.26 22.80
N GLU A 657 -11.96 -1.91 23.73
CA GLU A 657 -11.34 -0.59 23.79
C GLU A 657 -10.60 -0.26 22.49
N GLN A 658 -9.85 -1.24 21.95
CA GLN A 658 -9.20 -1.09 20.64
C GLN A 658 -10.20 -0.86 19.51
N VAL A 659 -11.24 -1.71 19.39
CA VAL A 659 -12.23 -1.55 18.32
C VAL A 659 -13.00 -0.23 18.45
N GLU A 660 -13.39 0.16 19.66
CA GLU A 660 -14.11 1.40 19.92
C GLU A 660 -13.24 2.63 19.59
N ALA A 661 -11.94 2.61 19.90
CA ALA A 661 -10.99 3.66 19.57
C ALA A 661 -10.88 3.90 18.04
N TYR A 662 -10.89 2.83 17.24
CA TYR A 662 -10.73 2.92 15.78
C TYR A 662 -12.04 2.76 14.99
N ALA A 663 -13.18 2.60 15.67
CA ALA A 663 -14.47 2.28 15.04
C ALA A 663 -14.85 3.26 13.94
N HIS A 664 -14.55 4.55 14.11
CA HIS A 664 -14.85 5.60 13.14
C HIS A 664 -14.01 5.50 11.85
N GLN A 665 -12.92 4.74 11.86
CA GLN A 665 -12.01 4.55 10.74
C GLN A 665 -12.25 3.24 9.97
N TYR A 666 -13.13 2.37 10.47
CA TYR A 666 -13.52 1.16 9.77
C TYR A 666 -14.52 1.49 8.66
N PRO A 667 -14.36 0.87 7.47
CA PRO A 667 -15.39 0.81 6.45
C PRO A 667 -16.75 0.40 7.02
N ALA A 668 -17.83 0.95 6.48
CA ALA A 668 -19.19 0.73 6.98
C ALA A 668 -19.56 -0.75 7.11
N TRP A 669 -19.12 -1.58 6.17
CA TRP A 669 -19.39 -3.02 6.18
C TRP A 669 -18.57 -3.77 7.25
N ILE A 670 -17.30 -3.41 7.48
CA ILE A 670 -16.48 -3.97 8.58
C ILE A 670 -17.13 -3.62 9.93
N ARG A 671 -17.58 -2.36 10.09
CA ARG A 671 -18.35 -1.95 11.28
C ARG A 671 -19.60 -2.80 11.48
N GLY A 672 -20.28 -3.14 10.38
CA GLY A 672 -21.43 -4.06 10.39
C GLY A 672 -21.10 -5.41 11.01
N ARG A 673 -20.00 -6.05 10.59
CA ARG A 673 -19.56 -7.34 11.14
C ARG A 673 -19.10 -7.24 12.59
N LEU A 674 -18.31 -6.21 12.90
CA LEU A 674 -17.81 -5.98 14.25
C LEU A 674 -18.95 -5.81 15.26
N ARG A 675 -20.08 -5.20 14.88
CA ARG A 675 -21.25 -5.09 15.78
C ARG A 675 -21.75 -6.45 16.28
N GLY A 676 -21.77 -7.46 15.42
CA GLY A 676 -22.19 -8.82 15.78
C GLY A 676 -21.27 -9.44 16.83
N VAL A 677 -19.96 -9.33 16.61
CA VAL A 677 -18.95 -9.81 17.57
C VAL A 677 -18.96 -9.01 18.87
N LEU A 678 -18.98 -7.67 18.79
CA LEU A 678 -19.02 -6.79 19.97
C LEU A 678 -20.24 -7.05 20.87
N ALA A 679 -21.37 -7.46 20.29
CA ALA A 679 -22.54 -7.86 21.08
C ALA A 679 -22.28 -9.10 21.95
N VAL A 680 -21.47 -10.05 21.46
CA VAL A 680 -21.08 -11.26 22.20
C VAL A 680 -19.99 -10.97 23.23
N LEU A 681 -19.12 -9.99 22.94
CA LEU A 681 -18.07 -9.51 23.84
C LEU A 681 -18.59 -8.71 25.04
N ARG A 682 -19.91 -8.50 25.17
CA ARG A 682 -20.52 -7.95 26.39
C ARG A 682 -20.62 -9.06 27.44
N VAL A 683 -19.55 -9.23 28.20
CA VAL A 683 -19.53 -10.12 29.36
C VAL A 683 -19.98 -9.32 30.58
N GLU A 684 -21.12 -9.69 31.15
CA GLU A 684 -21.61 -9.22 32.46
C GLU A 684 -20.99 -10.01 33.62
#